data_AF-A0AAD2G6L0-F1
#
_entry.id   AF-A0AAD2G6L0-F1
#
_cell.length_a   1.000
_cell.length_b   1.000
_cell.length_c   1.000
_cell.angle_alpha   90.00
_cell.angle_beta   90.00
_cell.angle_gamma   90.00
#
_symmetry.space_group_name_H-M   'P 1'
#
loop_
_entity.id
_entity.type
_entity.pdbx_description
1 polymer ?
#
loop_
_entity_poly.entity_id
_entity_poly.type
_entity_poly.pdbx_seq_one_letter_code
_entity_poly.pdbx_strand_id
1 'polypeptide(L)'
;MKSAIVFPLLSILVEYASSYAPVRNQHGHESNGALITDPYDYFATPPETATAKCALINTVMDESGSMQTEQAFLQATAFPGMTQDLYSDKYGYDYVFLCSHGFGRRFGIDPSWYRYLGCSLFNKETGQLQNSLIDNWYAVGKREDGWAAIQKGIVNVTATIDGIDLLETCKTMDKNMILVSDEDRDAEDPTVTLEATRAMLDQYGYVLNVVVPISILGDLNNLGMRISNGGATSTIFAADGAGGWRAGVLDKPLNEIAKSTGGMWAFEHYHPLVIDTPGAIWAVESVRRGVREFDETLGYSFASAFIYLKVHEIACSSSTGANLTACETPCLGADKEGPSCAITEYLDFSNAPSMVPSSAPSMSLVPSSSPTTSPPSTSPTPALSSSPSPPPTSAPSSSPSKSPVAVPNIPDIPDTEVSDTTTSGSKGDPHFTTWQGEHFEFHGQCDLTLAKDAGFANGIGLNVQIRTKLVRYWSYIKSAAILIGGDILEVQGSGDMDREVSNYWINFEFQGKSTNIGGFPLALFDDHVPGHPKRRFEIDLSSKYPGQKIVISTFKEFVKVDFVNPSTNSFGNTVGMLGNFQSGQTLSRDQATVMHDFSDYGTEWQVLPADDMLFHDQSHPQFPEPCVLPEDPRGQRRRLDEKSLTVEQAEAACSSLSNPLDVKDCVYDVLATQDLDMVGAF
;
A
#
# COMPACT_ATOMS: atom_id res chain seq x y z
N MET A 1 7.72 -18.74 39.38
CA MET A 1 6.52 -19.25 38.70
C MET A 1 5.64 -18.07 38.34
N LYS A 2 5.79 -17.55 37.12
CA LYS A 2 4.91 -16.60 36.40
C LYS A 2 5.74 -16.11 35.20
N SER A 3 5.56 -16.75 34.05
CA SER A 3 6.16 -16.34 32.77
C SER A 3 5.16 -16.57 31.66
N ALA A 4 5.13 -15.59 30.76
CA ALA A 4 4.75 -15.66 29.34
C ALA A 4 3.27 -15.91 29.01
N ILE A 5 2.53 -14.82 28.82
CA ILE A 5 1.57 -14.67 27.72
C ILE A 5 1.73 -13.24 27.20
N VAL A 6 2.55 -13.08 26.15
CA VAL A 6 2.58 -11.92 25.26
C VAL A 6 2.51 -12.53 23.87
N PHE A 7 1.36 -12.42 23.21
CA PHE A 7 1.10 -12.92 21.85
C PHE A 7 1.10 -11.75 20.84
N PRO A 8 1.34 -12.01 19.55
CA PRO A 8 1.85 -11.05 18.57
C PRO A 8 0.72 -10.33 17.83
N LEU A 9 0.61 -9.02 18.01
CA LEU A 9 -0.30 -8.16 17.23
C LEU A 9 0.34 -7.64 15.93
N LEU A 10 1.66 -7.77 15.77
CA LEU A 10 2.40 -7.32 14.57
C LEU A 10 2.28 -8.25 13.37
N SER A 11 2.29 -9.56 13.60
CA SER A 11 2.23 -10.56 12.52
C SER A 11 0.85 -10.58 11.84
N ILE A 12 -0.20 -10.16 12.55
CA ILE A 12 -1.57 -10.12 12.04
C ILE A 12 -1.80 -8.92 11.11
N LEU A 13 -1.08 -7.81 11.31
CA LEU A 13 -1.14 -6.65 10.43
C LEU A 13 -0.50 -6.89 9.06
N VAL A 14 0.55 -7.71 9.06
CA VAL A 14 1.29 -8.11 7.84
C VAL A 14 0.61 -9.31 7.14
N GLU A 15 -0.13 -10.16 7.88
CA GLU A 15 -0.90 -11.28 7.31
C GLU A 15 -2.33 -10.91 6.87
N TYR A 16 -3.03 -9.96 7.50
CA TYR A 16 -4.38 -9.56 7.07
C TYR A 16 -4.39 -8.85 5.71
N ALA A 17 -3.37 -8.03 5.44
CA ALA A 17 -3.20 -7.35 4.16
C ALA A 17 -2.89 -8.33 2.99
N SER A 18 -2.57 -9.60 3.28
CA SER A 18 -2.23 -10.64 2.28
C SER A 18 -3.38 -11.62 1.98
N SER A 19 -4.61 -11.40 2.45
CA SER A 19 -5.70 -12.42 2.37
C SER A 19 -6.94 -12.06 1.52
N TYR A 20 -6.98 -10.87 0.89
CA TYR A 20 -8.09 -10.49 0.02
C TYR A 20 -7.73 -10.68 -1.46
N ALA A 21 -7.98 -11.91 -1.95
CA ALA A 21 -8.10 -12.13 -3.39
C ALA A 21 -9.35 -11.40 -3.93
N PRO A 22 -9.30 -10.77 -5.12
CA PRO A 22 -10.48 -10.18 -5.74
C PRO A 22 -11.51 -11.27 -6.05
N VAL A 23 -12.66 -11.23 -5.39
CA VAL A 23 -13.83 -11.95 -5.88
C VAL A 23 -14.18 -11.34 -7.24
N ARG A 24 -13.95 -12.13 -8.27
CA ARG A 24 -14.35 -11.86 -9.65
C ARG A 24 -15.88 -11.75 -9.74
N ASN A 25 -16.44 -10.58 -9.41
CA ASN A 25 -17.83 -10.28 -9.77
C ASN A 25 -17.89 -9.91 -11.26
N GLN A 26 -17.87 -10.97 -12.08
CA GLN A 26 -18.47 -10.92 -13.40
C GLN A 26 -19.96 -10.60 -13.22
N HIS A 27 -20.36 -9.36 -13.55
CA HIS A 27 -21.75 -8.89 -13.60
C HIS A 27 -22.63 -9.25 -12.38
N GLY A 28 -22.67 -8.38 -11.37
CA GLY A 28 -23.66 -8.51 -10.30
C GLY A 28 -23.74 -7.28 -9.40
N HIS A 29 -24.73 -6.43 -9.65
CA HIS A 29 -25.22 -5.37 -8.77
C HIS A 29 -24.23 -4.26 -8.36
N GLU A 30 -23.92 -3.34 -9.29
CA GLU A 30 -24.03 -1.93 -8.90
C GLU A 30 -25.50 -1.72 -8.50
N SER A 31 -25.83 -1.81 -7.22
CA SER A 31 -27.16 -1.44 -6.74
C SER A 31 -27.28 0.07 -6.90
N ASN A 32 -27.78 0.50 -8.06
CA ASN A 32 -28.33 1.83 -8.34
C ASN A 32 -29.09 2.35 -7.12
N GLY A 33 -28.48 3.16 -6.24
CA GLY A 33 -29.15 3.85 -5.13
C GLY A 33 -30.39 3.14 -4.60
N ALA A 34 -30.30 1.82 -4.40
CA ALA A 34 -31.50 1.00 -4.32
C ALA A 34 -32.04 1.23 -2.94
N LEU A 35 -33.20 1.89 -2.85
CA LEU A 35 -33.89 2.13 -1.59
C LEU A 35 -33.86 0.82 -0.80
N ILE A 36 -33.20 0.83 0.36
CA ILE A 36 -33.19 -0.32 1.24
C ILE A 36 -34.65 -0.67 1.51
N THR A 37 -35.01 -1.90 1.13
CA THR A 37 -36.41 -2.34 1.19
C THR A 37 -36.89 -2.58 2.60
N ASP A 38 -35.95 -2.66 3.56
CA ASP A 38 -36.21 -2.93 4.98
C ASP A 38 -35.17 -2.20 5.87
N PRO A 39 -35.33 -0.88 6.09
CA PRO A 39 -34.41 -0.09 6.89
C PRO A 39 -34.57 -0.39 8.38
N TYR A 40 -33.47 -0.33 9.13
CA TYR A 40 -33.49 -0.48 10.58
C TYR A 40 -34.27 0.65 11.25
N ASP A 41 -35.28 0.31 12.04
CA ASP A 41 -36.03 1.29 12.84
C ASP A 41 -35.30 1.57 14.16
N TYR A 42 -34.52 2.64 14.16
CA TYR A 42 -33.76 3.10 15.33
C TYR A 42 -34.60 3.54 16.53
N PHE A 43 -35.91 3.79 16.32
CA PHE A 43 -36.81 4.28 17.37
C PHE A 43 -37.77 3.19 17.86
N ALA A 44 -37.79 2.04 17.20
CA ALA A 44 -38.52 0.88 17.70
C ALA A 44 -37.87 0.36 18.99
N THR A 45 -38.72 -0.07 19.92
CA THR A 45 -38.26 -0.69 21.17
C THR A 45 -38.06 -2.18 20.94
N PRO A 46 -36.86 -2.75 21.22
CA PRO A 46 -36.64 -4.19 21.14
C PRO A 46 -37.65 -4.95 22.01
N PRO A 47 -38.18 -6.10 21.56
CA PRO A 47 -39.10 -6.92 22.35
C PRO A 47 -38.40 -7.50 23.59
N GLU A 48 -39.16 -7.92 24.60
CA GLU A 48 -38.61 -8.50 25.84
C GLU A 48 -37.79 -9.79 25.59
N THR A 49 -38.00 -10.44 24.45
CA THR A 49 -37.25 -11.61 23.99
C THR A 49 -35.86 -11.28 23.47
N ALA A 50 -35.58 -10.02 23.12
CA ALA A 50 -34.25 -9.57 22.72
C ALA A 50 -33.32 -9.59 23.95
N THR A 51 -32.22 -10.33 23.85
CA THR A 51 -31.27 -10.50 24.97
C THR A 51 -29.88 -9.98 24.68
N ALA A 52 -29.53 -9.77 23.41
CA ALA A 52 -28.15 -9.55 23.00
C ALA A 52 -27.68 -8.10 23.23
N LYS A 53 -26.44 -7.92 23.66
CA LYS A 53 -25.74 -6.64 23.64
C LYS A 53 -25.00 -6.49 22.31
N CYS A 54 -25.40 -5.53 21.50
CA CYS A 54 -24.86 -5.35 20.14
C CYS A 54 -24.12 -4.02 19.96
N ALA A 55 -23.12 -4.02 19.09
CA ALA A 55 -22.43 -2.83 18.61
C ALA A 55 -22.63 -2.69 17.10
N LEU A 56 -22.82 -1.47 16.62
CA LEU A 56 -22.91 -1.12 15.21
C LEU A 56 -21.88 -0.04 14.88
N ILE A 57 -20.89 -0.42 14.06
CA ILE A 57 -19.84 0.47 13.56
C ILE A 57 -20.21 0.84 12.12
N ASN A 58 -20.50 2.11 11.87
CA ASN A 58 -20.67 2.63 10.52
C ASN A 58 -19.36 3.29 10.07
N THR A 59 -18.91 2.97 8.86
CA THR A 59 -17.71 3.55 8.28
C THR A 59 -18.06 4.28 7.00
N VAL A 60 -17.60 5.52 6.90
CA VAL A 60 -17.68 6.34 5.71
C VAL A 60 -16.27 6.66 5.26
N MET A 61 -15.88 6.05 4.15
CA MET A 61 -14.51 6.01 3.71
C MET A 61 -14.34 6.76 2.39
N ASP A 62 -13.26 7.51 2.29
CA ASP A 62 -12.75 7.92 1.00
C ASP A 62 -12.25 6.70 0.21
N GLU A 63 -12.88 6.53 -0.93
CA GLU A 63 -12.66 5.44 -1.87
C GLU A 63 -11.43 5.68 -2.76
N SER A 64 -10.85 6.88 -2.69
CA SER A 64 -9.73 7.31 -3.52
C SER A 64 -8.48 6.45 -3.30
N GLY A 65 -7.63 6.43 -4.33
CA GLY A 65 -6.36 5.70 -4.28
C GLY A 65 -5.34 6.32 -3.31
N SER A 66 -5.45 7.61 -2.97
CA SER A 66 -4.56 8.27 -1.99
C SER A 66 -4.81 7.77 -0.57
N MET A 67 -5.95 7.14 -0.33
CA MET A 67 -6.40 6.68 0.99
C MET A 67 -6.12 5.19 1.24
N GLN A 68 -5.35 4.52 0.38
CA GLN A 68 -5.05 3.08 0.49
C GLN A 68 -4.44 2.69 1.84
N THR A 69 -3.55 3.52 2.38
CA THR A 69 -2.93 3.27 3.69
C THR A 69 -3.96 3.27 4.81
N GLU A 70 -4.93 4.19 4.77
CA GLU A 70 -6.00 4.28 5.74
C GLU A 70 -7.01 3.14 5.59
N GLN A 71 -7.33 2.76 4.34
CA GLN A 71 -8.22 1.63 4.02
C GLN A 71 -7.63 0.35 4.61
N ALA A 72 -6.33 0.11 4.39
CA ALA A 72 -5.61 -1.04 4.93
C ALA A 72 -5.55 -1.01 6.47
N PHE A 73 -5.27 0.14 7.08
CA PHE A 73 -5.27 0.28 8.55
C PHE A 73 -6.63 -0.08 9.16
N LEU A 74 -7.74 0.36 8.56
CA LEU A 74 -9.06 0.01 9.04
C LEU A 74 -9.34 -1.50 8.93
N GLN A 75 -9.08 -2.10 7.76
CA GLN A 75 -9.31 -3.53 7.48
C GLN A 75 -8.47 -4.44 8.37
N ALA A 76 -7.16 -4.18 8.44
CA ALA A 76 -6.20 -5.09 9.04
C ALA A 76 -5.95 -4.82 10.53
N THR A 77 -6.16 -3.58 10.98
CA THR A 77 -5.83 -3.14 12.34
C THR A 77 -7.06 -2.79 13.15
N ALA A 78 -7.76 -1.74 12.73
CA ALA A 78 -8.71 -1.06 13.60
C ALA A 78 -9.93 -1.95 13.86
N PHE A 79 -10.55 -2.46 12.80
CA PHE A 79 -11.76 -3.27 12.98
C PHE A 79 -11.52 -4.61 13.67
N PRO A 80 -10.50 -5.41 13.32
CA PRO A 80 -10.20 -6.63 14.05
C PRO A 80 -9.89 -6.36 15.53
N GLY A 81 -9.07 -5.34 15.83
CA GLY A 81 -8.71 -4.98 17.20
C GLY A 81 -9.89 -4.48 18.02
N MET A 82 -10.72 -3.59 17.46
CA MET A 82 -11.94 -3.10 18.11
C MET A 82 -12.91 -4.25 18.39
N THR A 83 -13.10 -5.14 17.42
CA THR A 83 -14.00 -6.29 17.52
C THR A 83 -13.53 -7.27 18.59
N GLN A 84 -12.23 -7.56 18.64
CA GLN A 84 -11.64 -8.43 19.65
C GLN A 84 -11.89 -7.89 21.06
N ASP A 85 -11.69 -6.59 21.28
CA ASP A 85 -11.94 -5.97 22.57
C ASP A 85 -13.43 -5.96 22.92
N LEU A 86 -14.32 -5.59 22.00
CA LEU A 86 -15.76 -5.57 22.23
C LEU A 86 -16.29 -6.97 22.62
N TYR A 87 -15.84 -8.03 21.95
CA TYR A 87 -16.23 -9.40 22.28
C TYR A 87 -15.60 -9.96 23.55
N SER A 88 -14.57 -9.31 24.10
CA SER A 88 -13.88 -9.76 25.31
C SER A 88 -14.82 -9.75 26.52
N ASP A 89 -14.47 -10.53 27.55
CA ASP A 89 -15.19 -10.56 28.83
C ASP A 89 -15.27 -9.18 29.51
N LYS A 90 -14.37 -8.25 29.15
CA LYS A 90 -14.38 -6.88 29.66
C LYS A 90 -15.62 -6.11 29.22
N TYR A 91 -15.99 -6.21 27.94
CA TYR A 91 -17.07 -5.41 27.35
C TYR A 91 -18.33 -6.23 27.03
N GLY A 92 -18.18 -7.53 26.80
CA GLY A 92 -19.25 -8.51 26.81
C GLY A 92 -20.28 -8.35 25.69
N TYR A 93 -19.86 -7.96 24.49
CA TYR A 93 -20.76 -7.91 23.34
C TYR A 93 -21.11 -9.30 22.81
N ASP A 94 -22.33 -9.45 22.33
CA ASP A 94 -22.85 -10.66 21.69
C ASP A 94 -22.71 -10.59 20.18
N TYR A 95 -22.92 -9.40 19.60
CA TYR A 95 -22.76 -9.14 18.16
C TYR A 95 -22.10 -7.78 17.90
N VAL A 96 -21.17 -7.74 16.95
CA VAL A 96 -20.52 -6.51 16.47
C VAL A 96 -20.69 -6.45 14.95
N PHE A 97 -21.42 -5.43 14.48
CA PHE A 97 -21.74 -5.23 13.07
C PHE A 97 -20.89 -4.11 12.48
N LEU A 98 -20.50 -4.25 11.22
CA LEU A 98 -19.93 -3.18 10.39
C LEU A 98 -20.92 -2.85 9.27
N CYS A 99 -21.26 -1.58 9.09
CA CYS A 99 -21.84 -1.07 7.85
C CYS A 99 -20.85 -0.13 7.17
N SER A 100 -20.79 -0.22 5.85
CA SER A 100 -19.71 0.37 5.09
C SER A 100 -20.22 1.16 3.88
N HIS A 101 -19.61 2.33 3.71
CA HIS A 101 -20.10 3.39 2.85
C HIS A 101 -18.95 4.15 2.21
N GLY A 102 -19.11 4.56 0.96
CA GLY A 102 -18.18 5.45 0.24
C GLY A 102 -18.78 6.83 0.00
N PHE A 103 -17.94 7.84 -0.24
CA PHE A 103 -18.39 9.23 -0.39
C PHE A 103 -19.18 9.52 -1.68
N GLY A 104 -18.87 8.86 -2.80
CA GLY A 104 -19.67 8.81 -4.04
C GLY A 104 -20.11 10.14 -4.72
N ARG A 105 -19.52 10.45 -5.90
CA ARG A 105 -20.20 11.06 -7.07
C ARG A 105 -19.37 10.98 -8.37
N ARG A 106 -19.95 10.55 -9.50
CA ARG A 106 -19.39 10.76 -10.87
C ARG A 106 -19.93 12.05 -11.48
N PHE A 107 -19.15 12.72 -12.33
CA PHE A 107 -19.58 13.94 -13.04
C PHE A 107 -20.86 13.73 -13.86
N GLY A 108 -21.88 14.55 -13.62
CA GLY A 108 -22.99 14.79 -14.57
C GLY A 108 -24.22 13.88 -14.48
N ILE A 109 -24.36 13.00 -13.49
CA ILE A 109 -25.54 12.13 -13.34
C ILE A 109 -25.98 12.10 -11.87
N ASP A 110 -27.28 12.41 -11.64
CA ASP A 110 -28.14 12.21 -10.46
C ASP A 110 -27.54 12.42 -9.02
N PRO A 111 -28.13 13.30 -8.17
CA PRO A 111 -27.74 13.47 -6.75
C PRO A 111 -27.83 12.22 -5.84
N SER A 112 -28.26 11.06 -6.35
CA SER A 112 -28.37 9.79 -5.61
C SER A 112 -27.13 8.88 -5.63
N TRP A 113 -26.02 9.25 -6.28
CA TRP A 113 -24.85 8.36 -6.52
C TRP A 113 -23.87 8.25 -5.34
N TYR A 114 -24.40 7.89 -4.18
CA TYR A 114 -23.65 7.41 -3.02
C TYR A 114 -23.32 5.91 -3.17
N ARG A 115 -22.15 5.45 -2.69
CA ARG A 115 -21.82 4.01 -2.69
C ARG A 115 -22.16 3.39 -1.34
N TYR A 116 -23.18 2.55 -1.34
CA TYR A 116 -23.44 1.61 -0.25
C TYR A 116 -22.68 0.31 -0.51
N LEU A 117 -21.81 -0.11 0.41
CA LEU A 117 -21.06 -1.37 0.30
C LEU A 117 -21.76 -2.53 1.00
N GLY A 118 -22.64 -2.25 1.95
CA GLY A 118 -23.39 -3.26 2.71
C GLY A 118 -23.11 -3.20 4.20
N CYS A 119 -23.71 -4.14 4.91
CA CYS A 119 -23.45 -4.40 6.31
C CYS A 119 -23.13 -5.88 6.52
N SER A 120 -22.31 -6.20 7.52
CA SER A 120 -21.96 -7.57 7.88
C SER A 120 -21.60 -7.69 9.36
N LEU A 121 -21.77 -8.90 9.90
CA LEU A 121 -21.41 -9.29 11.24
C LEU A 121 -19.94 -9.71 11.31
N PHE A 122 -19.23 -9.30 12.36
CA PHE A 122 -17.94 -9.89 12.70
C PHE A 122 -18.10 -11.24 13.37
N ASN A 123 -17.31 -12.21 12.95
CA ASN A 123 -17.18 -13.49 13.63
C ASN A 123 -16.45 -13.30 14.98
N LYS A 124 -17.08 -13.77 16.06
CA LYS A 124 -16.57 -13.64 17.44
C LYS A 124 -15.28 -14.42 17.71
N GLU A 125 -15.04 -15.51 16.99
CA GLU A 125 -13.88 -16.39 17.16
C GLU A 125 -12.67 -15.91 16.36
N THR A 126 -12.90 -15.40 15.14
CA THR A 126 -11.82 -15.02 14.21
C THR A 126 -11.57 -13.52 14.14
N GLY A 127 -12.53 -12.68 14.54
CA GLY A 127 -12.47 -11.23 14.38
C GLY A 127 -12.62 -10.75 12.93
N GLN A 128 -12.93 -11.65 11.99
CA GLN A 128 -13.13 -11.34 10.57
C GLN A 128 -14.60 -11.04 10.24
N LEU A 129 -14.84 -10.23 9.22
CA LEU A 129 -16.19 -10.02 8.66
C LEU A 129 -16.70 -11.29 7.98
N GLN A 130 -17.99 -11.58 8.12
CA GLN A 130 -18.61 -12.66 7.37
C GLN A 130 -18.67 -12.36 5.87
N ASN A 131 -18.95 -11.11 5.50
CA ASN A 131 -18.85 -10.63 4.14
C ASN A 131 -17.71 -9.62 4.03
N SER A 132 -16.58 -10.11 3.54
CA SER A 132 -15.37 -9.32 3.36
C SER A 132 -15.51 -8.27 2.25
N LEU A 133 -16.49 -8.38 1.34
CA LEU A 133 -16.63 -7.41 0.25
C LEU A 133 -17.08 -6.01 0.70
N ILE A 134 -17.63 -5.89 1.93
CA ILE A 134 -18.13 -4.61 2.41
C ILE A 134 -17.02 -3.65 2.80
N ASP A 135 -15.81 -4.14 3.07
CA ASP A 135 -14.66 -3.29 3.41
C ASP A 135 -13.81 -2.91 2.17
N ASN A 136 -14.23 -3.29 0.97
CA ASN A 136 -13.54 -2.94 -0.27
C ASN A 136 -13.93 -1.53 -0.76
N TRP A 137 -13.33 -0.51 -0.15
CA TRP A 137 -13.63 0.90 -0.45
C TRP A 137 -13.07 1.41 -1.77
N TYR A 138 -12.06 0.78 -2.36
CA TYR A 138 -11.37 1.33 -3.54
C TYR A 138 -12.34 1.64 -4.71
N ALA A 139 -12.27 2.86 -5.25
CA ALA A 139 -12.98 3.25 -6.46
C ALA A 139 -12.23 4.35 -7.25
N VAL A 140 -12.34 4.30 -8.58
CA VAL A 140 -11.70 5.29 -9.46
C VAL A 140 -12.60 6.50 -9.68
N GLY A 141 -12.09 7.70 -9.33
CA GLY A 141 -12.55 8.99 -9.84
C GLY A 141 -13.94 9.42 -9.39
N LYS A 142 -14.07 9.86 -8.13
CA LYS A 142 -15.33 10.41 -7.61
C LYS A 142 -15.12 11.76 -6.91
N ARG A 143 -16.22 12.49 -6.71
CA ARG A 143 -16.31 13.65 -5.83
C ARG A 143 -16.82 13.19 -4.47
N GLU A 144 -16.26 13.72 -3.40
CA GLU A 144 -16.44 13.19 -2.06
C GLU A 144 -17.24 14.14 -1.17
N ASP A 145 -18.47 13.75 -0.80
CA ASP A 145 -19.30 14.51 0.14
C ASP A 145 -19.44 13.73 1.46
N GLY A 146 -18.59 14.05 2.43
CA GLY A 146 -18.58 13.33 3.70
C GLY A 146 -19.81 13.54 4.56
N TRP A 147 -20.44 14.72 4.49
CA TRP A 147 -21.68 14.97 5.25
C TRP A 147 -22.84 14.16 4.68
N ALA A 148 -22.99 14.16 3.35
CA ALA A 148 -24.02 13.37 2.69
C ALA A 148 -23.81 11.89 2.98
N ALA A 149 -22.57 11.41 2.92
CA ALA A 149 -22.26 10.01 3.15
C ALA A 149 -22.46 9.58 4.62
N ILE A 150 -22.23 10.46 5.61
CA ILE A 150 -22.65 10.23 7.01
C ILE A 150 -24.16 10.04 7.09
N GLN A 151 -24.93 11.00 6.56
CA GLN A 151 -26.40 10.93 6.62
C GLN A 151 -26.93 9.68 5.92
N LYS A 152 -26.37 9.35 4.75
CA LYS A 152 -26.70 8.13 4.00
C LYS A 152 -26.30 6.88 4.76
N GLY A 153 -25.16 6.87 5.43
CA GLY A 153 -24.73 5.74 6.26
C GLY A 153 -25.71 5.43 7.38
N ILE A 154 -26.30 6.43 8.00
CA ILE A 154 -27.32 6.25 9.05
C ILE A 154 -28.60 5.64 8.48
N VAL A 155 -29.13 6.19 7.38
CA VAL A 155 -30.42 5.73 6.83
C VAL A 155 -30.32 4.40 6.06
N ASN A 156 -29.11 3.99 5.68
CA ASN A 156 -28.86 2.78 4.90
C ASN A 156 -28.43 1.57 5.75
N VAL A 157 -28.73 1.58 7.05
CA VAL A 157 -28.61 0.37 7.87
C VAL A 157 -29.86 -0.49 7.67
N THR A 158 -29.68 -1.76 7.33
CA THR A 158 -30.76 -2.73 7.12
C THR A 158 -31.28 -3.26 8.45
N ALA A 159 -32.57 -3.59 8.54
CA ALA A 159 -33.16 -4.18 9.74
C ALA A 159 -32.60 -5.58 10.06
N THR A 160 -32.15 -6.31 9.03
CA THR A 160 -31.49 -7.61 9.16
C THR A 160 -30.08 -7.56 8.58
N ILE A 161 -29.08 -8.08 9.31
CA ILE A 161 -27.68 -8.21 8.86
C ILE A 161 -27.24 -9.66 9.05
N ASP A 162 -26.77 -10.31 7.97
CA ASP A 162 -26.32 -11.71 7.96
C ASP A 162 -27.31 -12.68 8.64
N GLY A 163 -28.61 -12.44 8.43
CA GLY A 163 -29.70 -13.24 8.99
C GLY A 163 -30.07 -12.92 10.43
N ILE A 164 -29.42 -11.93 11.06
CA ILE A 164 -29.76 -11.42 12.39
C ILE A 164 -30.68 -10.22 12.25
N ASP A 165 -31.93 -10.35 12.68
CA ASP A 165 -32.83 -9.22 12.84
C ASP A 165 -32.36 -8.39 14.04
N LEU A 166 -31.97 -7.14 13.77
CA LEU A 166 -31.37 -6.26 14.76
C LEU A 166 -32.35 -5.92 15.87
N LEU A 167 -33.62 -5.70 15.56
CA LEU A 167 -34.62 -5.30 16.54
C LEU A 167 -35.04 -6.48 17.43
N GLU A 168 -35.25 -7.65 16.83
CA GLU A 168 -35.67 -8.87 17.54
C GLU A 168 -34.53 -9.49 18.38
N THR A 169 -33.28 -9.26 17.99
CA THR A 169 -32.11 -9.88 18.65
C THR A 169 -31.44 -8.95 19.67
N CYS A 170 -31.18 -7.70 19.28
CA CYS A 170 -30.36 -6.78 20.06
C CYS A 170 -31.20 -6.02 21.08
N LYS A 171 -31.02 -6.36 22.36
CA LYS A 171 -31.61 -5.64 23.48
C LYS A 171 -31.05 -4.22 23.60
N THR A 172 -29.75 -4.09 23.35
CA THR A 172 -29.05 -2.80 23.32
C THR A 172 -28.20 -2.73 22.06
N MET A 173 -28.09 -1.53 21.48
CA MET A 173 -27.29 -1.26 20.29
C MET A 173 -26.45 0.00 20.50
N ASP A 174 -25.16 -0.17 20.75
CA ASP A 174 -24.20 0.93 20.85
C ASP A 174 -23.65 1.27 19.45
N LYS A 175 -23.56 2.56 19.12
CA LYS A 175 -23.36 3.02 17.74
C LYS A 175 -22.17 3.96 17.61
N ASN A 176 -21.30 3.69 16.64
CA ASN A 176 -20.16 4.53 16.29
C ASN A 176 -20.12 4.81 14.79
N MET A 177 -19.65 6.00 14.42
CA MET A 177 -19.45 6.42 13.04
C MET A 177 -17.99 6.80 12.87
N ILE A 178 -17.30 6.22 11.89
CA ILE A 178 -15.92 6.54 11.54
C ILE A 178 -15.92 7.14 10.13
N LEU A 179 -15.61 8.43 10.03
CA LEU A 179 -15.37 9.12 8.78
C LEU A 179 -13.86 9.19 8.52
N VAL A 180 -13.42 8.86 7.32
CA VAL A 180 -12.02 8.92 6.94
C VAL A 180 -11.88 9.55 5.55
N SER A 181 -11.13 10.65 5.44
CA SER A 181 -11.03 11.46 4.22
C SER A 181 -9.73 12.26 4.19
N ASP A 182 -9.06 12.39 3.04
CA ASP A 182 -7.99 13.38 2.85
C ASP A 182 -8.40 14.63 2.05
N GLU A 183 -9.65 14.69 1.59
CA GLU A 183 -10.20 15.84 0.88
C GLU A 183 -11.47 16.45 1.52
N ASP A 184 -11.77 17.70 1.11
CA ASP A 184 -13.01 18.46 1.35
C ASP A 184 -13.78 18.70 0.03
N ARG A 185 -14.98 18.10 -0.16
CA ARG A 185 -15.84 18.51 -1.30
C ARG A 185 -17.32 18.62 -0.91
N ASP A 186 -17.60 19.28 0.21
CA ASP A 186 -18.93 19.54 0.77
C ASP A 186 -19.66 20.73 0.11
N ALA A 187 -20.00 20.67 -1.19
CA ALA A 187 -20.73 21.80 -1.78
C ALA A 187 -21.55 21.49 -3.03
N GLU A 188 -22.23 20.34 -3.10
CA GLU A 188 -23.16 20.11 -4.22
C GLU A 188 -24.62 19.93 -3.83
N ASP A 189 -24.92 19.46 -2.61
CA ASP A 189 -26.30 19.36 -2.13
C ASP A 189 -26.58 20.40 -1.03
N PRO A 190 -27.30 21.51 -1.34
CA PRO A 190 -27.64 22.53 -0.36
C PRO A 190 -28.60 22.05 0.73
N THR A 191 -29.12 20.82 0.65
CA THR A 191 -29.98 20.21 1.67
C THR A 191 -29.19 19.50 2.77
N VAL A 192 -27.90 19.23 2.55
CA VAL A 192 -26.99 18.61 3.53
C VAL A 192 -26.19 19.71 4.23
N THR A 193 -26.53 20.01 5.48
CA THR A 193 -25.84 21.02 6.29
C THR A 193 -25.12 20.42 7.48
N LEU A 194 -24.18 21.19 8.06
CA LEU A 194 -23.51 20.84 9.31
C LEU A 194 -24.54 20.56 10.41
N GLU A 195 -25.48 21.47 10.63
CA GLU A 195 -26.49 21.37 11.68
C GLU A 195 -27.39 20.15 11.48
N ALA A 196 -27.82 19.89 10.24
CA ALA A 196 -28.62 18.72 9.92
C ALA A 196 -27.86 17.41 10.17
N THR A 197 -26.59 17.36 9.81
CA THR A 197 -25.74 16.18 10.01
C THR A 197 -25.49 15.93 11.49
N ARG A 198 -25.19 16.97 12.28
CA ARG A 198 -25.05 16.85 13.75
C ARG A 198 -26.35 16.39 14.41
N ALA A 199 -27.47 17.01 14.05
CA ALA A 199 -28.77 16.62 14.57
C ALA A 199 -29.09 15.16 14.26
N MET A 200 -28.71 14.66 13.08
CA MET A 200 -28.90 13.25 12.73
C MET A 200 -27.98 12.32 13.56
N LEU A 201 -26.70 12.63 13.71
CA LEU A 201 -25.81 11.84 14.57
C LEU A 201 -26.36 11.75 16.01
N ASP A 202 -26.81 12.88 16.57
CA ASP A 202 -27.38 12.94 17.92
C ASP A 202 -28.70 12.17 18.03
N GLN A 203 -29.63 12.42 17.10
CA GLN A 203 -30.96 11.80 17.10
C GLN A 203 -30.86 10.27 17.00
N TYR A 204 -29.92 9.77 16.19
CA TYR A 204 -29.70 8.34 15.98
C TYR A 204 -28.66 7.75 16.93
N GLY A 205 -28.09 8.55 17.84
CA GLY A 205 -27.22 8.11 18.92
C GLY A 205 -25.86 7.57 18.47
N TYR A 206 -25.25 8.15 17.43
CA TYR A 206 -23.91 7.79 16.95
C TYR A 206 -22.83 8.67 17.60
N VAL A 207 -21.73 8.04 18.02
CA VAL A 207 -20.49 8.77 18.33
C VAL A 207 -19.63 8.88 17.07
N LEU A 208 -19.41 10.10 16.57
CA LEU A 208 -18.60 10.33 15.36
C LEU A 208 -17.11 10.43 15.67
N ASN A 209 -16.30 9.79 14.84
CA ASN A 209 -14.86 9.92 14.79
C ASN A 209 -14.40 10.29 13.40
N VAL A 210 -13.47 11.22 13.33
CA VAL A 210 -13.02 11.81 12.06
C VAL A 210 -11.53 11.56 11.92
N VAL A 211 -11.10 10.90 10.85
CA VAL A 211 -9.69 10.67 10.51
C VAL A 211 -9.37 11.49 9.26
N VAL A 212 -8.56 12.52 9.43
CA VAL A 212 -8.28 13.51 8.37
C VAL A 212 -6.83 14.02 8.44
N PRO A 213 -6.35 14.69 7.38
CA PRO A 213 -5.10 15.45 7.43
C PRO A 213 -5.19 16.62 8.41
N ILE A 214 -4.50 16.49 9.54
CA ILE A 214 -4.42 17.51 10.59
C ILE A 214 -3.02 17.48 11.21
N SER A 215 -2.47 18.67 11.45
CA SER A 215 -1.31 18.87 12.34
C SER A 215 -1.80 19.40 13.67
N ILE A 216 -1.32 18.79 14.76
CA ILE A 216 -1.63 19.18 16.13
C ILE A 216 -0.34 19.69 16.77
N LEU A 217 -0.31 20.97 17.13
CA LEU A 217 0.85 21.68 17.68
C LEU A 217 2.10 21.66 16.78
N GLY A 218 1.95 21.37 15.49
CA GLY A 218 3.11 21.18 14.60
C GLY A 218 3.88 19.89 14.87
N ASP A 219 3.37 18.99 15.70
CA ASP A 219 4.06 17.76 16.12
C ASP A 219 3.27 16.53 15.67
N LEU A 220 3.94 15.70 14.88
CA LEU A 220 3.39 14.49 14.26
C LEU A 220 3.23 13.34 15.26
N ASN A 221 3.80 13.45 16.46
CA ASN A 221 3.56 12.51 17.56
C ASN A 221 2.19 12.73 18.22
N ASN A 222 1.50 13.83 17.91
CA ASN A 222 0.14 14.05 18.37
C ASN A 222 -0.84 13.35 17.42
N LEU A 223 -1.38 12.24 17.89
CA LEU A 223 -2.16 11.25 17.16
C LEU A 223 -3.60 11.72 16.87
N GLY A 224 -4.15 12.55 17.74
CA GLY A 224 -5.53 13.01 17.66
C GLY A 224 -5.94 13.85 18.86
N MET A 225 -7.19 14.29 18.89
CA MET A 225 -7.74 15.03 20.03
C MET A 225 -9.26 14.88 20.17
N ARG A 226 -9.74 15.02 21.41
CA ARG A 226 -11.14 15.34 21.72
C ARG A 226 -11.26 16.84 21.96
N ILE A 227 -12.22 17.48 21.30
CA ILE A 227 -12.40 18.94 21.33
C ILE A 227 -13.60 19.28 22.23
N SER A 228 -13.38 20.15 23.21
CA SER A 228 -14.35 20.47 24.25
C SER A 228 -14.48 21.98 24.47
N ASN A 229 -15.53 22.37 25.19
CA ASN A 229 -15.85 23.75 25.55
C ASN A 229 -15.86 24.68 24.33
N GLY A 230 -16.57 24.28 23.27
CA GLY A 230 -16.64 25.05 22.02
C GLY A 230 -15.30 25.22 21.30
N GLY A 231 -14.32 24.36 21.57
CA GLY A 231 -12.95 24.45 21.04
C GLY A 231 -12.01 25.30 21.87
N ALA A 232 -12.38 25.70 23.08
CA ALA A 232 -11.49 26.40 24.02
C ALA A 232 -10.54 25.45 24.77
N THR A 233 -10.89 24.16 24.86
CA THR A 233 -10.06 23.13 25.48
C THR A 233 -10.02 21.88 24.61
N SER A 234 -8.91 21.15 24.63
CA SER A 234 -8.77 19.90 23.89
C SER A 234 -7.98 18.87 24.68
N THR A 235 -8.44 17.62 24.69
CA THR A 235 -7.65 16.50 25.19
C THR A 235 -6.86 15.91 24.02
N ILE A 236 -5.56 16.12 24.01
CA ILE A 236 -4.65 15.65 22.96
C ILE A 236 -4.17 14.24 23.31
N PHE A 237 -4.18 13.34 22.32
CA PHE A 237 -3.60 12.01 22.38
C PHE A 237 -2.24 12.05 21.68
N ALA A 238 -1.17 11.63 22.34
CA ALA A 238 0.19 11.71 21.82
C ALA A 238 0.93 10.38 22.00
N ALA A 239 1.78 10.02 21.04
CA ALA A 239 2.68 8.88 21.13
C ALA A 239 3.65 9.03 22.30
N ASP A 240 3.94 7.91 22.97
CA ASP A 240 4.94 7.87 24.05
C ASP A 240 6.36 7.58 23.56
N GLY A 241 6.52 7.23 22.27
CA GLY A 241 7.81 6.87 21.66
C GLY A 241 8.23 5.42 21.89
N ALA A 242 7.37 4.60 22.51
CA ALA A 242 7.60 3.19 22.81
C ALA A 242 6.47 2.28 22.25
N GLY A 243 5.64 2.81 21.34
CA GLY A 243 4.48 2.11 20.78
C GLY A 243 3.20 2.28 21.60
N GLY A 244 3.23 3.04 22.70
CA GLY A 244 2.07 3.41 23.50
C GLY A 244 1.68 4.87 23.30
N TRP A 245 0.75 5.35 24.12
CA TRP A 245 0.23 6.71 23.99
C TRP A 245 -0.14 7.30 25.35
N ARG A 246 -0.22 8.62 25.39
CA ARG A 246 -0.60 9.44 26.55
C ARG A 246 -1.66 10.45 26.15
N ALA A 247 -2.40 10.95 27.14
CA ALA A 247 -3.39 12.00 26.95
C ALA A 247 -3.09 13.21 27.83
N GLY A 248 -3.38 14.42 27.34
CA GLY A 248 -3.24 15.65 28.11
C GLY A 248 -4.26 16.71 27.70
N VAL A 249 -4.76 17.46 28.68
CA VAL A 249 -5.69 18.58 28.41
C VAL A 249 -4.89 19.84 28.10
N LEU A 250 -5.31 20.55 27.06
CA LEU A 250 -4.76 21.81 26.65
C LEU A 250 -5.84 22.88 26.58
N ASP A 251 -5.68 23.92 27.41
CA ASP A 251 -6.57 25.08 27.47
C ASP A 251 -6.11 26.16 26.48
N LYS A 252 -6.19 25.86 25.18
CA LYS A 252 -5.91 26.80 24.10
C LYS A 252 -7.01 26.71 23.03
N PRO A 253 -7.34 27.85 22.38
CA PRO A 253 -8.25 27.86 21.25
C PRO A 253 -7.81 26.89 20.14
N LEU A 254 -8.76 26.18 19.55
CA LEU A 254 -8.52 25.14 18.54
C LEU A 254 -7.66 25.65 17.36
N ASN A 255 -7.90 26.87 16.89
CA ASN A 255 -7.18 27.49 15.78
C ASN A 255 -5.70 27.82 16.10
N GLU A 256 -5.30 27.81 17.37
CA GLU A 256 -3.90 27.97 17.78
C GLU A 256 -3.15 26.63 17.81
N ILE A 257 -3.86 25.51 17.91
CA ILE A 257 -3.27 24.20 18.17
C ILE A 257 -3.48 23.19 17.04
N ALA A 258 -4.42 23.43 16.12
CA ALA A 258 -4.76 22.51 15.05
C ALA A 258 -4.91 23.24 13.71
N LYS A 259 -4.37 22.64 12.64
CA LYS A 259 -4.49 23.12 11.25
C LYS A 259 -4.56 21.94 10.30
N SER A 260 -5.27 22.08 9.18
CA SER A 260 -5.20 21.08 8.10
C SER A 260 -3.77 20.93 7.56
N THR A 261 -3.40 19.69 7.25
CA THR A 261 -2.16 19.34 6.54
C THR A 261 -2.50 18.76 5.18
N GLY A 262 -2.95 19.59 4.25
CA GLY A 262 -3.33 19.15 2.91
C GLY A 262 -3.90 20.30 2.08
N GLY A 263 -4.09 20.06 0.78
CA GLY A 263 -4.59 21.07 -0.16
C GLY A 263 -6.08 21.40 -0.03
N MET A 264 -6.79 20.69 0.85
CA MET A 264 -8.24 20.52 0.80
C MET A 264 -8.88 20.53 2.21
N TRP A 265 -8.43 21.43 3.10
CA TRP A 265 -9.05 21.88 4.38
C TRP A 265 -9.91 20.87 5.20
N ALA A 266 -9.65 19.57 5.11
CA ALA A 266 -10.55 18.52 5.62
C ALA A 266 -10.80 18.67 7.13
N PHE A 267 -9.77 19.10 7.87
CA PHE A 267 -9.91 19.43 9.28
C PHE A 267 -11.00 20.50 9.52
N GLU A 268 -10.92 21.66 8.86
CA GLU A 268 -11.86 22.77 9.00
C GLU A 268 -13.30 22.38 8.65
N HIS A 269 -13.48 21.42 7.74
CA HIS A 269 -14.80 20.93 7.31
C HIS A 269 -15.43 19.93 8.30
N TYR A 270 -14.64 19.04 8.89
CA TYR A 270 -15.18 17.95 9.71
C TYR A 270 -15.04 18.18 11.22
N HIS A 271 -14.09 18.99 11.69
CA HIS A 271 -13.95 19.25 13.13
C HIS A 271 -15.23 19.85 13.76
N PRO A 272 -16.04 20.70 13.08
CA PRO A 272 -17.25 21.23 13.67
C PRO A 272 -18.29 20.15 14.02
N LEU A 273 -18.23 18.97 13.39
CA LEU A 273 -19.12 17.85 13.73
C LEU A 273 -18.78 17.20 15.08
N VAL A 274 -17.52 17.27 15.52
CA VAL A 274 -17.03 16.55 16.71
C VAL A 274 -16.75 17.44 17.94
N ILE A 275 -16.83 18.76 17.81
CA ILE A 275 -16.72 19.70 18.95
C ILE A 275 -17.81 19.42 20.00
N ASP A 276 -17.45 19.34 21.28
CA ASP A 276 -18.40 19.09 22.38
C ASP A 276 -19.17 17.76 22.25
N THR A 277 -18.58 16.79 21.54
CA THR A 277 -19.09 15.42 21.44
C THR A 277 -18.16 14.45 22.16
N PRO A 278 -18.61 13.22 22.49
CA PRO A 278 -17.73 12.17 22.96
C PRO A 278 -16.68 11.72 21.93
N GLY A 279 -16.87 12.07 20.65
CA GLY A 279 -16.00 11.72 19.54
C GLY A 279 -14.62 12.39 19.58
N ALA A 280 -13.78 12.01 18.62
CA ALA A 280 -12.44 12.58 18.47
C ALA A 280 -12.09 12.77 16.98
N ILE A 281 -11.15 13.68 16.74
CA ILE A 281 -10.49 13.87 15.45
C ILE A 281 -9.07 13.31 15.49
N TRP A 282 -8.64 12.69 14.41
CA TRP A 282 -7.41 11.88 14.35
C TRP A 282 -6.54 12.30 13.17
N ALA A 283 -5.23 12.29 13.41
CA ALA A 283 -4.22 12.64 12.43
C ALA A 283 -3.93 11.47 11.51
N VAL A 284 -4.40 11.55 10.27
CA VAL A 284 -4.14 10.52 9.25
C VAL A 284 -2.64 10.33 9.00
N GLU A 285 -1.86 11.41 9.12
CA GLU A 285 -0.42 11.38 8.92
C GLU A 285 0.33 10.49 9.92
N SER A 286 -0.22 10.25 11.11
CA SER A 286 0.37 9.31 12.06
C SER A 286 0.27 7.86 11.56
N VAL A 287 -0.83 7.49 10.89
CA VAL A 287 -0.97 6.19 10.22
C VAL A 287 -0.02 6.12 9.03
N ARG A 288 -0.04 7.16 8.19
CA ARG A 288 0.74 7.20 6.96
C ARG A 288 2.24 7.16 7.20
N ARG A 289 2.77 7.85 8.22
CA ARG A 289 4.21 7.83 8.54
C ARG A 289 4.67 6.53 9.16
N GLY A 290 3.83 5.88 9.96
CA GLY A 290 4.13 4.53 10.45
C GLY A 290 4.40 3.55 9.31
N VAL A 291 3.76 3.77 8.15
CA VAL A 291 3.99 3.01 6.92
C VAL A 291 5.10 3.59 6.04
N ARG A 292 5.08 4.91 5.75
CA ARG A 292 6.00 5.57 4.81
C ARG A 292 7.43 5.75 5.30
N GLU A 293 7.62 5.93 6.62
CA GLU A 293 8.92 6.22 7.22
C GLU A 293 9.46 5.05 8.05
N PHE A 294 8.79 3.89 8.03
CA PHE A 294 9.11 2.72 8.84
C PHE A 294 9.19 3.02 10.35
N ASP A 295 8.49 4.05 10.82
CA ASP A 295 8.35 4.34 12.24
C ASP A 295 7.25 3.46 12.85
N GLU A 296 7.59 2.19 13.02
CA GLU A 296 6.69 1.18 13.59
C GLU A 296 6.11 1.63 14.94
N THR A 297 6.89 2.37 15.74
CA THR A 297 6.47 2.85 17.05
C THR A 297 5.33 3.87 16.96
N LEU A 298 5.37 4.78 16.00
CA LEU A 298 4.31 5.77 15.79
C LEU A 298 3.02 5.09 15.29
N GLY A 299 3.15 4.14 14.35
CA GLY A 299 2.03 3.34 13.86
C GLY A 299 1.33 2.55 14.99
N TYR A 300 2.08 1.89 15.87
CA TYR A 300 1.52 1.19 17.02
C TYR A 300 0.88 2.12 18.04
N SER A 301 1.49 3.29 18.27
CA SER A 301 0.95 4.30 19.17
C SER A 301 -0.42 4.77 18.69
N PHE A 302 -0.53 5.07 17.39
CA PHE A 302 -1.80 5.45 16.77
C PHE A 302 -2.83 4.33 16.86
N ALA A 303 -2.48 3.12 16.41
CA ALA A 303 -3.38 1.96 16.43
C ALA A 303 -3.94 1.69 17.83
N SER A 304 -3.04 1.67 18.82
CA SER A 304 -3.39 1.42 20.23
C SER A 304 -4.30 2.51 20.80
N ALA A 305 -4.02 3.78 20.50
CA ALA A 305 -4.86 4.90 20.94
C ALA A 305 -6.24 4.85 20.28
N PHE A 306 -6.27 4.67 18.96
CA PHE A 306 -7.48 4.66 18.15
C PHE A 306 -8.43 3.55 18.60
N ILE A 307 -7.96 2.30 18.63
CA ILE A 307 -8.75 1.12 19.01
C ILE A 307 -9.30 1.29 20.43
N TYR A 308 -8.43 1.59 21.39
CA TYR A 308 -8.83 1.74 22.80
C TYR A 308 -9.94 2.78 22.95
N LEU A 309 -9.76 3.97 22.36
CA LEU A 309 -10.72 5.06 22.49
C LEU A 309 -12.02 4.78 21.76
N LYS A 310 -11.99 4.19 20.55
CA LYS A 310 -13.23 3.82 19.84
C LYS A 310 -14.03 2.76 20.61
N VAL A 311 -13.38 1.72 21.11
CA VAL A 311 -14.05 0.67 21.91
C VAL A 311 -14.64 1.26 23.19
N HIS A 312 -13.88 2.11 23.89
CA HIS A 312 -14.38 2.76 25.10
C HIS A 312 -15.57 3.69 24.81
N GLU A 313 -15.53 4.45 23.70
CA GLU A 313 -16.67 5.27 23.26
C GLU A 313 -17.90 4.42 22.95
N ILE A 314 -17.75 3.29 22.26
CA ILE A 314 -18.85 2.35 21.99
C ILE A 314 -19.41 1.81 23.30
N ALA A 315 -18.55 1.28 24.16
CA ALA A 315 -18.98 0.55 25.35
C ALA A 315 -19.48 1.42 26.49
N CYS A 316 -19.06 2.68 26.57
CA CYS A 316 -19.29 3.52 27.73
C CYS A 316 -20.15 4.76 27.44
N SER A 317 -20.50 5.05 26.18
CA SER A 317 -21.36 6.18 25.80
C SER A 317 -22.81 6.08 26.33
N SER A 318 -23.29 4.88 26.66
CA SER A 318 -24.69 4.59 27.00
C SER A 318 -24.92 4.11 28.44
N SER A 319 -23.91 4.11 29.30
CA SER A 319 -23.93 3.41 30.60
C SER A 319 -24.97 3.94 31.61
N THR A 320 -26.20 3.41 31.51
CA THR A 320 -27.22 3.39 32.57
C THR A 320 -27.39 1.99 33.19
N GLY A 321 -26.53 1.01 32.90
CA GLY A 321 -26.60 -0.28 33.59
C GLY A 321 -25.48 -1.30 33.35
N ALA A 322 -24.98 -1.81 34.47
CA ALA A 322 -24.49 -3.17 34.75
C ALA A 322 -22.99 -3.55 34.70
N ASN A 323 -22.06 -2.73 34.19
CA ASN A 323 -20.63 -2.96 34.50
C ASN A 323 -19.79 -1.67 34.46
N LEU A 324 -20.06 -0.78 35.42
CA LEU A 324 -19.33 0.48 35.60
C LEU A 324 -17.81 0.30 35.83
N THR A 325 -17.37 -0.90 36.23
CA THR A 325 -15.96 -1.23 36.43
C THR A 325 -15.14 -1.30 35.14
N ALA A 326 -15.75 -1.70 34.01
CA ALA A 326 -15.09 -1.72 32.70
C ALA A 326 -15.00 -0.32 32.05
N CYS A 327 -15.87 0.58 32.52
CA CYS A 327 -15.94 1.99 32.13
C CYS A 327 -15.35 2.92 33.21
N GLU A 328 -14.56 2.39 34.15
CA GLU A 328 -13.71 3.21 35.00
C GLU A 328 -12.81 4.09 34.13
N THR A 329 -12.51 5.28 34.66
CA THR A 329 -12.05 6.47 33.94
C THR A 329 -11.13 6.07 32.78
N PRO A 330 -11.43 6.43 31.51
CA PRO A 330 -10.47 6.26 30.41
C PRO A 330 -9.14 6.86 30.87
N CYS A 331 -7.97 6.30 30.51
CA CYS A 331 -6.63 6.70 30.97
C CYS A 331 -6.35 8.22 30.72
N LEU A 332 -7.05 9.09 31.45
CA LEU A 332 -7.17 10.54 31.36
C LEU A 332 -6.83 11.19 32.70
N GLY A 333 -6.38 10.40 33.68
CA GLY A 333 -5.84 10.92 34.94
C GLY A 333 -5.96 9.97 36.12
N ALA A 334 -4.81 9.77 36.77
CA ALA A 334 -4.62 9.42 38.17
C ALA A 334 -5.24 8.13 38.72
N ASP A 335 -4.80 6.95 38.25
CA ASP A 335 -4.74 5.76 39.11
C ASP A 335 -3.54 4.88 38.74
N LYS A 336 -2.72 4.54 39.74
CA LYS A 336 -1.28 4.25 39.59
C LYS A 336 -0.89 2.79 39.40
N GLU A 337 -1.79 1.81 39.40
CA GLU A 337 -1.35 0.41 39.38
C GLU A 337 -2.26 -0.49 38.53
N GLY A 338 -1.83 -0.73 37.28
CA GLY A 338 -2.37 -1.74 36.36
C GLY A 338 -1.39 -1.95 35.20
N PRO A 339 -1.30 -3.15 34.59
CA PRO A 339 -0.29 -3.44 33.59
C PRO A 339 -0.55 -2.59 32.33
N SER A 340 0.39 -1.69 32.04
CA SER A 340 0.49 -0.78 30.88
C SER A 340 -0.56 0.32 30.68
N CYS A 341 -0.94 1.04 31.75
CA CYS A 341 -1.02 2.51 31.65
C CYS A 341 0.14 3.07 32.51
N ALA A 342 1.32 3.24 31.91
CA ALA A 342 2.45 3.90 32.57
C ALA A 342 2.21 5.43 32.53
N ILE A 343 1.48 5.90 33.54
CA ILE A 343 1.27 7.33 33.78
C ILE A 343 2.60 7.95 34.22
N THR A 344 3.24 8.72 33.35
CA THR A 344 4.22 9.73 33.77
C THR A 344 4.03 11.01 32.95
N GLU A 345 3.82 12.08 33.72
CA GLU A 345 3.83 13.50 33.37
C GLU A 345 2.63 14.06 32.59
N TYR A 346 1.81 14.86 33.31
CA TYR A 346 1.07 15.98 32.77
C TYR A 346 2.01 16.75 31.83
N LEU A 347 1.76 16.72 30.52
CA LEU A 347 2.47 17.59 29.60
C LEU A 347 2.02 19.03 29.87
N ASP A 348 2.92 19.83 30.44
CA ASP A 348 2.77 21.26 30.47
C ASP A 348 3.05 21.83 29.07
N PHE A 349 1.99 21.88 28.24
CA PHE A 349 2.02 22.48 26.91
C PHE A 349 2.09 24.03 26.93
N SER A 350 2.28 24.65 28.11
CA SER A 350 2.43 26.11 28.22
C SER A 350 3.60 26.65 27.39
N ASN A 351 4.61 25.82 27.09
CA ASN A 351 5.82 26.19 26.36
C ASN A 351 5.87 25.73 24.89
N ALA A 352 4.79 25.17 24.32
CA ALA A 352 4.76 24.79 22.91
C ALA A 352 4.97 26.03 22.01
N PRO A 353 5.92 26.01 21.04
CA PRO A 353 6.24 27.17 20.23
C PRO A 353 5.02 27.59 19.38
N SER A 354 4.72 28.89 19.42
CA SER A 354 3.70 29.48 18.53
C SER A 354 4.13 29.29 17.08
N MET A 355 3.23 28.77 16.23
CA MET A 355 3.48 28.59 14.80
C MET A 355 3.68 29.95 14.11
N VAL A 356 4.92 30.43 14.04
CA VAL A 356 5.31 31.58 13.22
C VAL A 356 6.09 31.07 12.00
N PRO A 357 5.76 31.51 10.77
CA PRO A 357 6.47 31.04 9.58
C PRO A 357 7.84 31.73 9.49
N SER A 358 8.94 30.97 9.43
CA SER A 358 10.25 31.58 9.12
C SER A 358 11.23 30.65 8.41
N SER A 359 11.90 31.29 7.45
CA SER A 359 12.95 30.96 6.47
C SER A 359 14.10 30.00 6.84
N ALA A 360 14.68 29.45 5.76
CA ALA A 360 15.78 28.48 5.62
C ALA A 360 17.06 28.70 6.48
N PRO A 361 17.85 27.63 6.74
CA PRO A 361 18.87 27.61 7.78
C PRO A 361 20.29 27.98 7.30
N SER A 362 21.10 28.50 8.23
CA SER A 362 22.56 28.62 8.10
C SER A 362 23.25 27.55 8.96
N MET A 363 24.14 26.78 8.34
CA MET A 363 24.99 25.77 8.98
C MET A 363 25.96 26.35 10.02
N SER A 364 26.28 25.56 11.05
CA SER A 364 27.59 25.62 11.70
C SER A 364 28.00 24.25 12.25
N LEU A 365 29.19 23.81 11.82
CA LEU A 365 29.95 22.63 12.26
C LEU A 365 30.50 22.85 13.68
N VAL A 366 30.84 21.79 14.46
CA VAL A 366 32.19 21.30 14.89
C VAL A 366 32.03 20.16 15.98
N PRO A 367 33.06 19.48 16.59
CA PRO A 367 33.50 18.10 16.28
C PRO A 367 33.55 17.07 17.46
N SER A 368 33.97 15.85 17.08
CA SER A 368 34.28 14.62 17.83
C SER A 368 35.39 14.70 18.92
N SER A 369 35.29 13.84 19.94
CA SER A 369 36.45 13.17 20.56
C SER A 369 36.09 11.87 21.32
N SER A 370 36.90 10.82 21.13
CA SER A 370 37.12 9.65 22.02
C SER A 370 38.61 9.67 22.45
N PRO A 371 39.06 8.93 23.50
CA PRO A 371 39.34 7.49 23.40
C PRO A 371 39.23 6.70 24.73
N THR A 372 39.49 5.37 24.74
CA THR A 372 40.54 4.66 25.54
C THR A 372 40.47 3.12 25.38
N THR A 373 41.64 2.52 25.58
CA THR A 373 42.29 1.25 25.18
C THR A 373 42.07 -0.01 26.04
N SER A 374 42.24 -1.20 25.42
CA SER A 374 42.49 -2.57 25.98
C SER A 374 43.97 -2.75 26.45
N PRO A 375 44.57 -3.93 26.87
CA PRO A 375 44.23 -5.39 26.70
C PRO A 375 44.66 -6.29 27.94
N PRO A 376 45.19 -7.56 27.84
CA PRO A 376 44.74 -8.86 27.25
C PRO A 376 44.79 -10.07 28.27
N SER A 377 44.34 -11.28 27.89
CA SER A 377 45.05 -12.58 28.17
C SER A 377 44.37 -13.83 27.55
N THR A 378 45.14 -14.91 27.47
CA THR A 378 45.16 -16.06 26.54
C THR A 378 44.43 -17.35 26.98
N SER A 379 44.08 -18.17 25.98
CA SER A 379 43.67 -19.60 25.99
C SER A 379 44.73 -20.57 26.58
N PRO A 380 44.40 -21.83 26.97
CA PRO A 380 44.36 -22.97 26.01
C PRO A 380 43.37 -24.14 26.30
N THR A 381 43.15 -24.94 25.25
CA THR A 381 42.40 -26.22 25.13
C THR A 381 43.14 -27.43 25.77
N PRO A 382 42.46 -28.59 25.92
CA PRO A 382 42.95 -29.79 25.20
C PRO A 382 41.84 -30.72 24.61
N ALA A 383 42.24 -31.50 23.60
CA ALA A 383 41.43 -32.44 22.81
C ALA A 383 41.78 -33.92 23.08
N LEU A 384 40.95 -34.84 22.54
CA LEU A 384 41.17 -36.22 22.02
C LEU A 384 39.89 -37.07 22.28
N SER A 385 39.43 -38.09 21.53
CA SER A 385 39.51 -38.62 20.14
C SER A 385 38.78 -39.99 20.16
N SER A 386 37.99 -40.34 19.13
CA SER A 386 37.99 -41.68 18.47
C SER A 386 36.87 -41.82 17.41
N SER A 387 37.20 -42.48 16.30
CA SER A 387 36.42 -42.78 15.06
C SER A 387 36.40 -44.33 14.84
N PRO A 388 35.96 -44.99 13.72
CA PRO A 388 35.06 -44.67 12.58
C PRO A 388 34.08 -45.82 12.09
N SER A 389 33.11 -45.47 11.21
CA SER A 389 32.48 -46.20 10.02
C SER A 389 31.84 -47.62 10.14
N PRO A 390 31.01 -48.16 9.18
CA PRO A 390 30.87 -47.88 7.71
C PRO A 390 29.44 -47.90 7.08
N PRO A 391 29.28 -47.72 5.73
CA PRO A 391 28.00 -47.69 4.98
C PRO A 391 27.64 -49.03 4.29
N PRO A 392 26.41 -49.19 3.76
CA PRO A 392 26.19 -49.56 2.34
C PRO A 392 24.87 -48.98 1.76
N THR A 393 24.42 -49.05 0.50
CA THR A 393 24.92 -49.31 -0.88
C THR A 393 23.71 -49.06 -1.82
N SER A 394 23.97 -48.87 -3.11
CA SER A 394 23.13 -48.48 -4.24
C SER A 394 22.28 -49.56 -4.95
N ALA A 395 21.27 -49.07 -5.72
CA ALA A 395 20.62 -49.57 -6.98
C ALA A 395 19.51 -50.66 -6.89
N PRO A 396 18.61 -50.89 -7.90
CA PRO A 396 18.44 -50.28 -9.25
C PRO A 396 16.98 -49.95 -9.75
N SER A 397 16.91 -49.14 -10.83
CA SER A 397 16.04 -49.14 -12.04
C SER A 397 14.60 -49.74 -12.06
N SER A 398 13.61 -48.97 -12.55
CA SER A 398 12.89 -49.26 -13.82
C SER A 398 11.89 -48.16 -14.23
N SER A 399 12.04 -47.65 -15.45
CA SER A 399 11.07 -46.81 -16.18
C SER A 399 9.95 -47.67 -16.80
N PRO A 400 8.87 -47.03 -17.29
CA PRO A 400 8.61 -47.17 -18.73
C PRO A 400 8.32 -45.86 -19.47
N SER A 401 8.75 -45.88 -20.72
CA SER A 401 8.80 -44.86 -21.76
C SER A 401 7.44 -44.39 -22.29
N LYS A 402 7.33 -43.08 -22.60
CA LYS A 402 6.66 -42.56 -23.81
C LYS A 402 7.43 -41.36 -24.35
N SER A 403 8.04 -41.52 -25.52
CA SER A 403 8.66 -40.46 -26.33
C SER A 403 7.62 -39.45 -26.84
N PRO A 404 8.06 -38.21 -27.10
CA PRO A 404 7.64 -37.50 -28.30
C PRO A 404 8.82 -37.20 -29.24
N VAL A 405 8.45 -36.89 -30.47
CA VAL A 405 9.22 -36.87 -31.71
C VAL A 405 10.08 -35.59 -31.83
N ALA A 406 11.17 -35.72 -32.59
CA ALA A 406 12.22 -34.72 -32.84
C ALA A 406 11.75 -33.33 -33.28
N VAL A 407 12.38 -32.30 -32.71
CA VAL A 407 12.45 -30.92 -33.21
C VAL A 407 13.76 -30.77 -34.01
N PRO A 408 13.82 -30.06 -35.16
CA PRO A 408 15.03 -29.95 -35.97
C PRO A 408 16.12 -29.09 -35.31
N ASN A 409 17.38 -29.54 -35.44
CA ASN A 409 18.60 -28.87 -34.98
C ASN A 409 18.75 -27.44 -35.52
N ILE A 410 19.00 -26.49 -34.63
CA ILE A 410 19.64 -25.18 -34.92
C ILE A 410 21.15 -25.34 -34.63
N PRO A 411 22.07 -24.81 -35.45
CA PRO A 411 23.50 -25.06 -35.29
C PRO A 411 24.07 -24.32 -34.06
N ASP A 412 24.86 -25.02 -33.25
CA ASP A 412 25.70 -24.43 -32.21
C ASP A 412 26.67 -23.39 -32.81
N ILE A 413 26.63 -22.16 -32.30
CA ILE A 413 27.65 -21.13 -32.54
C ILE A 413 28.53 -21.06 -31.28
N PRO A 414 29.89 -21.07 -31.39
CA PRO A 414 30.76 -21.23 -30.23
C PRO A 414 30.86 -19.95 -29.39
N ASP A 415 30.89 -20.15 -28.07
CA ASP A 415 31.27 -19.15 -27.07
C ASP A 415 32.53 -18.39 -27.49
N THR A 416 32.36 -17.11 -27.76
CA THR A 416 33.48 -16.18 -27.91
C THR A 416 33.24 -15.03 -26.94
N GLU A 417 34.10 -14.95 -25.92
CA GLU A 417 34.15 -13.84 -24.96
C GLU A 417 34.26 -12.49 -25.71
N VAL A 418 33.20 -11.69 -25.65
CA VAL A 418 33.25 -10.27 -26.02
C VAL A 418 32.94 -9.46 -24.76
N SER A 419 34.02 -8.96 -24.16
CA SER A 419 33.99 -7.86 -23.20
C SER A 419 33.53 -6.58 -23.91
N ASP A 420 32.22 -6.43 -24.07
CA ASP A 420 31.59 -5.14 -24.33
C ASP A 420 30.90 -4.66 -23.06
N THR A 421 30.83 -3.36 -22.82
CA THR A 421 30.24 -2.78 -21.59
C THR A 421 28.80 -3.27 -21.43
N THR A 422 28.58 -4.28 -20.57
CA THR A 422 27.30 -4.97 -20.42
C THR A 422 26.31 -4.07 -19.71
N THR A 423 25.47 -3.39 -20.48
CA THR A 423 24.24 -2.79 -19.97
C THR A 423 23.26 -3.93 -19.67
N SER A 424 22.87 -4.08 -18.41
CA SER A 424 21.82 -5.02 -17.99
C SER A 424 20.50 -4.28 -17.81
N GLY A 425 19.37 -4.98 -17.91
CA GLY A 425 18.07 -4.33 -17.80
C GLY A 425 16.98 -5.02 -18.59
N SER A 426 15.93 -4.26 -18.91
CA SER A 426 14.83 -4.74 -19.73
C SER A 426 14.39 -3.70 -20.76
N LYS A 427 14.05 -4.17 -21.96
CA LYS A 427 13.73 -3.36 -23.16
C LYS A 427 12.46 -3.88 -23.82
N GLY A 428 11.70 -2.97 -24.45
CA GLY A 428 10.66 -3.35 -25.44
C GLY A 428 9.47 -4.12 -24.86
N ASP A 429 8.94 -5.06 -25.65
CA ASP A 429 8.23 -6.20 -25.06
C ASP A 429 9.22 -6.96 -24.18
N PRO A 430 8.85 -7.51 -23.02
CA PRO A 430 9.79 -7.70 -21.91
C PRO A 430 10.89 -8.74 -22.21
N HIS A 431 11.93 -8.25 -22.88
CA HIS A 431 13.25 -8.84 -23.10
C HIS A 431 14.09 -8.43 -21.90
N PHE A 432 14.72 -9.41 -21.27
CA PHE A 432 15.56 -9.22 -20.11
C PHE A 432 16.99 -9.59 -20.45
N THR A 433 17.94 -8.80 -19.97
CA THR A 433 19.36 -9.14 -20.00
C THR A 433 19.88 -9.16 -18.57
N THR A 434 20.23 -10.35 -18.08
CA THR A 434 20.74 -10.53 -16.71
C THR A 434 22.04 -9.76 -16.47
N TRP A 435 22.49 -9.71 -15.22
CA TRP A 435 23.77 -9.08 -14.86
C TRP A 435 24.99 -9.67 -15.59
N GLN A 436 24.92 -10.93 -16.01
CA GLN A 436 25.98 -11.63 -16.75
C GLN A 436 25.68 -11.78 -18.24
N GLY A 437 24.68 -11.06 -18.76
CA GLY A 437 24.40 -10.98 -20.20
C GLY A 437 23.55 -12.13 -20.76
N GLU A 438 22.96 -12.97 -19.92
CA GLU A 438 21.97 -13.96 -20.38
C GLU A 438 20.69 -13.23 -20.81
N HIS A 439 20.25 -13.52 -22.04
CA HIS A 439 19.03 -12.95 -22.62
C HIS A 439 17.86 -13.92 -22.50
N PHE A 440 16.73 -13.44 -22.02
CA PHE A 440 15.50 -14.22 -21.95
C PHE A 440 14.25 -13.34 -22.10
N GLU A 441 13.12 -13.99 -22.36
CA GLU A 441 11.82 -13.36 -22.62
C GLU A 441 10.80 -13.86 -21.59
N PHE A 442 9.99 -12.95 -21.02
CA PHE A 442 8.86 -13.32 -20.17
C PHE A 442 7.62 -12.50 -20.52
N HIS A 443 6.67 -13.10 -21.24
CA HIS A 443 5.46 -12.41 -21.68
C HIS A 443 4.29 -12.49 -20.68
N GLY A 444 4.51 -12.16 -19.41
CA GLY A 444 3.42 -12.00 -18.44
C GLY A 444 2.78 -10.61 -18.49
N GLN A 445 1.59 -10.49 -17.88
CA GLN A 445 1.04 -9.23 -17.39
C GLN A 445 0.93 -9.31 -15.87
N CYS A 446 1.70 -8.46 -15.20
CA CYS A 446 1.76 -8.25 -13.75
C CYS A 446 2.83 -7.20 -13.46
N ASP A 447 2.95 -6.82 -12.19
CA ASP A 447 4.11 -6.09 -11.69
C ASP A 447 5.22 -7.07 -11.32
N LEU A 448 6.46 -6.76 -11.70
CA LEU A 448 7.63 -7.62 -11.49
C LEU A 448 8.73 -6.84 -10.75
N THR A 449 9.40 -7.51 -9.81
CA THR A 449 10.63 -7.00 -9.20
C THR A 449 11.79 -7.21 -10.17
N LEU A 450 12.26 -6.12 -10.80
CA LEU A 450 13.38 -6.17 -11.74
C LEU A 450 14.71 -6.35 -10.99
N ALA A 451 14.94 -5.51 -9.98
CA ALA A 451 16.12 -5.57 -9.11
C ALA A 451 15.83 -4.91 -7.75
N LYS A 452 16.23 -5.56 -6.65
CA LYS A 452 16.05 -5.09 -5.27
C LYS A 452 17.32 -5.35 -4.45
N ASP A 453 17.76 -4.36 -3.69
CA ASP A 453 18.88 -4.47 -2.75
C ASP A 453 18.66 -3.52 -1.55
N ALA A 454 18.32 -4.06 -0.39
CA ALA A 454 18.16 -3.27 0.84
C ALA A 454 19.49 -2.68 1.35
N GLY A 455 20.62 -3.29 1.01
CA GLY A 455 21.96 -2.82 1.36
C GLY A 455 22.52 -1.76 0.42
N PHE A 456 21.80 -1.45 -0.68
CA PHE A 456 22.24 -0.52 -1.70
C PHE A 456 22.66 0.82 -1.07
N ALA A 457 23.79 1.34 -1.55
CA ALA A 457 24.34 2.60 -1.10
C ALA A 457 24.42 2.74 0.44
N ASN A 458 25.00 1.75 1.13
CA ASN A 458 25.16 1.71 2.60
C ASN A 458 23.82 1.69 3.35
N GLY A 459 22.86 0.89 2.87
CA GLY A 459 21.55 0.75 3.51
C GLY A 459 20.55 1.86 3.18
N ILE A 460 20.80 2.65 2.13
CA ILE A 460 19.79 3.56 1.57
C ILE A 460 18.69 2.73 0.90
N GLY A 461 19.04 1.60 0.29
CA GLY A 461 18.09 0.71 -0.37
C GLY A 461 17.80 1.11 -1.82
N LEU A 462 17.54 0.09 -2.64
CA LEU A 462 17.13 0.17 -4.04
C LEU A 462 16.03 -0.85 -4.28
N ASN A 463 14.96 -0.43 -4.94
CA ASN A 463 13.91 -1.32 -5.42
C ASN A 463 13.41 -0.81 -6.78
N VAL A 464 13.54 -1.66 -7.80
CA VAL A 464 13.14 -1.36 -9.17
C VAL A 464 12.06 -2.35 -9.57
N GLN A 465 10.89 -1.82 -9.88
CA GLN A 465 9.73 -2.59 -10.33
C GLN A 465 9.34 -2.17 -11.74
N ILE A 466 8.83 -3.13 -12.50
CA ILE A 466 8.28 -2.91 -13.83
C ILE A 466 6.86 -3.45 -13.90
N ARG A 467 5.98 -2.74 -14.60
CA ARG A 467 4.60 -3.14 -14.85
C ARG A 467 4.47 -3.61 -16.28
N THR A 468 4.18 -4.89 -16.47
CA THR A 468 4.00 -5.50 -17.79
C THR A 468 2.52 -5.58 -18.16
N LYS A 469 2.17 -5.39 -19.43
CA LYS A 469 0.80 -5.45 -19.95
C LYS A 469 0.72 -6.36 -21.18
N LEU A 470 -0.21 -7.32 -21.16
CA LEU A 470 -0.35 -8.35 -22.19
C LEU A 470 -1.20 -7.82 -23.35
N VAL A 471 -0.70 -8.04 -24.56
CA VAL A 471 -1.36 -7.77 -25.84
C VAL A 471 -1.39 -9.06 -26.65
N ARG A 472 -2.49 -9.81 -26.50
CA ARG A 472 -2.72 -11.10 -27.17
C ARG A 472 -1.69 -12.17 -26.79
N TYR A 473 -0.57 -12.25 -27.51
CA TYR A 473 0.47 -13.28 -27.35
C TYR A 473 1.84 -12.74 -26.94
N TRP A 474 1.98 -11.42 -26.85
CA TRP A 474 3.17 -10.70 -26.39
C TRP A 474 2.75 -9.69 -25.32
N SER A 475 3.65 -9.18 -24.50
CA SER A 475 3.36 -8.13 -23.51
C SER A 475 4.36 -6.99 -23.62
N TYR A 476 4.21 -5.88 -22.91
CA TYR A 476 5.23 -4.82 -22.90
C TYR A 476 5.33 -4.18 -21.53
N ILE A 477 6.47 -3.55 -21.23
CA ILE A 477 6.59 -2.75 -20.02
C ILE A 477 5.84 -1.43 -20.23
N LYS A 478 4.74 -1.27 -19.51
CA LYS A 478 3.88 -0.07 -19.52
C LYS A 478 4.43 1.02 -18.60
N SER A 479 4.95 0.63 -17.44
CA SER A 479 5.51 1.54 -16.43
C SER A 479 6.74 0.94 -15.77
N ALA A 480 7.65 1.79 -15.30
CA ALA A 480 8.74 1.42 -14.41
C ALA A 480 8.76 2.36 -13.20
N ALA A 481 9.00 1.81 -12.02
CA ALA A 481 9.10 2.55 -10.78
C ALA A 481 10.40 2.21 -10.06
N ILE A 482 11.12 3.24 -9.61
CA ILE A 482 12.39 3.13 -8.90
C ILE A 482 12.25 3.82 -7.54
N LEU A 483 12.44 3.05 -6.47
CA LEU A 483 12.61 3.54 -5.11
C LEU A 483 14.10 3.53 -4.74
N ILE A 484 14.62 4.68 -4.29
CA ILE A 484 15.94 4.78 -3.65
C ILE A 484 15.79 5.58 -2.37
N GLY A 485 16.17 5.00 -1.23
CA GLY A 485 15.86 5.62 0.06
C GLY A 485 14.34 5.66 0.28
N GLY A 486 13.79 6.86 0.41
CA GLY A 486 12.35 7.10 0.50
C GLY A 486 11.74 7.76 -0.74
N ASP A 487 12.54 8.01 -1.79
CA ASP A 487 12.06 8.70 -2.99
C ASP A 487 11.72 7.70 -4.10
N ILE A 488 10.55 7.89 -4.72
CA ILE A 488 10.04 7.10 -5.82
C ILE A 488 10.03 7.95 -7.09
N LEU A 489 10.61 7.41 -8.17
CA LEU A 489 10.37 7.86 -9.53
C LEU A 489 9.59 6.78 -10.27
N GLU A 490 8.36 7.09 -10.66
CA GLU A 490 7.59 6.28 -11.60
C GLU A 490 7.54 6.95 -12.97
N VAL A 491 7.70 6.18 -14.04
CA VAL A 491 7.59 6.62 -15.43
C VAL A 491 6.68 5.66 -16.19
N GLN A 492 5.69 6.20 -16.90
CA GLN A 492 4.75 5.43 -17.72
C GLN A 492 4.86 5.82 -19.21
N GLY A 493 4.81 4.83 -20.09
CA GLY A 493 4.72 5.03 -21.53
C GLY A 493 3.39 5.64 -21.98
N SER A 494 3.34 6.20 -23.18
CA SER A 494 2.14 6.79 -23.79
C SER A 494 2.10 6.57 -25.29
N GLY A 495 1.04 5.94 -25.79
CA GLY A 495 0.80 5.77 -27.23
C GLY A 495 0.26 7.03 -27.91
N ASP A 496 -0.06 8.07 -27.12
CA ASP A 496 -0.49 9.37 -27.60
C ASP A 496 0.74 10.17 -28.05
N MET A 497 0.98 10.17 -29.36
CA MET A 497 2.12 10.83 -30.01
C MET A 497 2.01 12.36 -30.04
N ASP A 498 0.80 12.90 -29.81
CA ASP A 498 0.53 14.34 -29.78
C ASP A 498 0.67 14.93 -28.36
N ARG A 499 0.91 14.07 -27.36
CA ARG A 499 1.05 14.49 -25.96
C ARG A 499 2.44 15.10 -25.72
N GLU A 500 2.48 16.43 -25.62
CA GLU A 500 3.67 17.20 -25.22
C GLU A 500 4.17 16.87 -23.79
N VAL A 501 3.38 16.15 -23.00
CA VAL A 501 3.60 15.96 -21.56
C VAL A 501 4.01 14.51 -21.23
N SER A 502 5.06 14.35 -20.42
CA SER A 502 5.56 13.06 -19.92
C SER A 502 4.72 12.54 -18.75
N ASN A 503 4.33 11.26 -18.78
CA ASN A 503 3.67 10.61 -17.65
C ASN A 503 4.73 10.10 -16.67
N TYR A 504 5.04 10.89 -15.66
CA TYR A 504 5.90 10.48 -14.56
C TYR A 504 5.38 11.02 -13.24
N TRP A 505 5.71 10.33 -12.15
CA TRP A 505 5.38 10.71 -10.80
C TRP A 505 6.65 10.71 -9.96
N ILE A 506 6.80 11.72 -9.11
CA ILE A 506 7.82 11.73 -8.08
C ILE A 506 7.10 11.70 -6.75
N ASN A 507 7.33 10.67 -5.94
CA ASN A 507 6.64 10.47 -4.66
C ASN A 507 5.10 10.57 -4.82
N PHE A 508 4.57 9.93 -5.86
CA PHE A 508 3.15 9.93 -6.26
C PHE A 508 2.58 11.29 -6.69
N GLU A 509 3.38 12.35 -6.73
CA GLU A 509 2.99 13.64 -7.30
C GLU A 509 3.19 13.59 -8.83
N PHE A 510 2.09 13.75 -9.58
CA PHE A 510 2.14 13.81 -11.04
C PHE A 510 3.03 14.97 -11.48
N GLN A 511 4.09 14.65 -12.23
CA GLN A 511 5.13 15.58 -12.65
C GLN A 511 5.78 16.37 -11.50
N GLY A 512 5.91 15.74 -10.33
CA GLY A 512 6.58 16.31 -9.17
C GLY A 512 7.93 16.92 -9.55
N LYS A 513 8.26 18.06 -8.94
CA LYS A 513 9.50 18.79 -9.22
C LYS A 513 10.61 18.30 -8.28
N SER A 514 11.46 17.41 -8.78
CA SER A 514 12.70 17.04 -8.09
C SER A 514 13.88 16.99 -9.04
N THR A 515 15.07 17.32 -8.52
CA THR A 515 16.36 17.17 -9.19
C THR A 515 17.19 16.01 -8.62
N ASN A 516 16.61 15.22 -7.72
CA ASN A 516 17.28 14.08 -7.11
C ASN A 516 16.28 12.99 -6.65
N ILE A 517 16.76 11.74 -6.54
CA ILE A 517 16.04 10.58 -6.01
C ILE A 517 16.99 9.87 -5.05
N GLY A 518 16.63 9.79 -3.76
CA GLY A 518 17.43 9.09 -2.75
C GLY A 518 18.83 9.70 -2.57
N GLY A 519 18.96 11.00 -2.79
CA GLY A 519 20.24 11.72 -2.75
C GLY A 519 21.10 11.61 -4.02
N PHE A 520 20.62 10.95 -5.07
CA PHE A 520 21.29 10.87 -6.38
C PHE A 520 20.70 11.87 -7.37
N PRO A 521 21.50 12.60 -8.17
CA PRO A 521 20.99 13.52 -9.17
C PRO A 521 20.07 12.85 -10.19
N LEU A 522 18.92 13.48 -10.45
CA LEU A 522 17.94 13.09 -11.46
C LEU A 522 17.95 14.11 -12.59
N ALA A 523 18.16 13.65 -13.83
CA ALA A 523 18.09 14.47 -15.03
C ALA A 523 17.01 13.95 -15.99
N LEU A 524 16.17 14.87 -16.48
CA LEU A 524 15.10 14.59 -17.44
C LEU A 524 15.53 15.12 -18.80
N PHE A 525 15.56 14.25 -19.79
CA PHE A 525 15.87 14.57 -21.18
C PHE A 525 14.61 14.36 -22.01
N ASP A 526 14.31 15.37 -22.82
CA ASP A 526 13.21 15.34 -23.76
C ASP A 526 13.82 15.37 -25.17
N ASP A 527 14.20 14.19 -25.64
CA ASP A 527 14.84 13.99 -26.93
C ASP A 527 13.73 14.00 -28.01
N HIS A 528 13.14 15.18 -28.21
CA HIS A 528 12.12 15.42 -29.23
C HIS A 528 12.74 15.30 -30.62
N VAL A 529 12.56 14.14 -31.24
CA VAL A 529 12.67 13.99 -32.69
C VAL A 529 11.26 14.13 -33.27
N PRO A 530 11.01 15.03 -34.25
CA PRO A 530 9.70 15.12 -34.89
C PRO A 530 9.22 13.75 -35.39
N GLY A 531 8.07 13.28 -34.90
CA GLY A 531 7.48 11.97 -35.20
C GLY A 531 7.86 10.83 -34.24
N HIS A 532 8.86 11.02 -33.37
CA HIS A 532 9.38 9.99 -32.45
C HIS A 532 9.81 10.60 -31.11
N PRO A 533 8.89 11.02 -30.24
CA PRO A 533 9.25 11.55 -28.93
C PRO A 533 9.87 10.44 -28.07
N LYS A 534 11.17 10.57 -27.76
CA LYS A 534 11.88 9.71 -26.81
C LYS A 534 12.17 10.52 -25.56
N ARG A 535 11.73 10.04 -24.40
CA ARG A 535 12.00 10.68 -23.12
C ARG A 535 12.88 9.80 -22.28
N ARG A 536 13.74 10.43 -21.50
CA ARG A 536 14.77 9.71 -20.76
C ARG A 536 15.00 10.33 -19.40
N PHE A 537 14.98 9.48 -18.38
CA PHE A 537 15.19 9.84 -16.99
C PHE A 537 16.49 9.17 -16.55
N GLU A 538 17.50 9.97 -16.22
CA GLU A 538 18.78 9.47 -15.72
C GLU A 538 18.92 9.72 -14.23
N ILE A 539 19.12 8.66 -13.46
CA ILE A 539 19.57 8.73 -12.07
C ILE A 539 21.08 8.48 -12.07
N ASP A 540 21.86 9.53 -11.79
CA ASP A 540 23.32 9.47 -11.77
C ASP A 540 23.84 8.94 -10.43
N LEU A 541 24.40 7.73 -10.44
CA LEU A 541 24.94 7.08 -9.25
C LEU A 541 26.41 7.45 -8.98
N SER A 542 27.03 8.28 -9.83
CA SER A 542 28.47 8.57 -9.82
C SER A 542 28.99 9.16 -8.51
N SER A 543 28.14 9.77 -7.70
CA SER A 543 28.50 10.26 -6.36
C SER A 543 29.00 9.14 -5.43
N LYS A 544 28.56 7.90 -5.66
CA LYS A 544 28.94 6.71 -4.89
C LYS A 544 29.57 5.60 -5.73
N TYR A 545 29.09 5.45 -6.96
CA TYR A 545 29.47 4.41 -7.91
C TYR A 545 29.91 5.07 -9.22
N PRO A 546 31.20 5.44 -9.35
CA PRO A 546 31.67 6.28 -10.46
C PRO A 546 31.29 5.74 -11.85
N GLY A 547 30.64 6.59 -12.66
CA GLY A 547 30.30 6.27 -14.05
C GLY A 547 29.07 5.38 -14.23
N GLN A 548 28.32 5.11 -13.15
CA GLN A 548 27.14 4.26 -13.17
C GLN A 548 25.86 5.06 -13.14
N LYS A 549 24.82 4.56 -13.81
CA LYS A 549 23.51 5.20 -13.89
C LYS A 549 22.39 4.17 -13.94
N ILE A 550 21.20 4.59 -13.53
CA ILE A 550 19.95 3.91 -13.89
C ILE A 550 19.20 4.83 -14.85
N VAL A 551 18.78 4.29 -15.98
CA VAL A 551 18.13 5.07 -17.05
C VAL A 551 16.78 4.47 -17.37
N ILE A 552 15.71 5.25 -17.22
CA ILE A 552 14.40 4.90 -17.74
C ILE A 552 14.19 5.64 -19.07
N SER A 553 13.86 4.92 -20.13
CA SER A 553 13.51 5.51 -21.43
C SER A 553 12.07 5.16 -21.80
N THR A 554 11.37 6.07 -22.49
CA THR A 554 10.07 5.76 -23.07
C THR A 554 10.08 5.95 -24.59
N PHE A 555 9.35 5.08 -25.28
CA PHE A 555 9.09 5.16 -26.72
C PHE A 555 7.68 4.65 -26.98
N LYS A 556 6.77 5.51 -27.47
CA LYS A 556 5.34 5.18 -27.53
C LYS A 556 4.86 4.66 -26.15
N GLU A 557 4.12 3.56 -26.13
CA GLU A 557 3.64 2.92 -24.89
C GLU A 557 4.72 2.16 -24.11
N PHE A 558 5.92 2.00 -24.67
CA PHE A 558 6.96 1.13 -24.14
C PHE A 558 7.87 1.89 -23.18
N VAL A 559 8.24 1.21 -22.09
CA VAL A 559 9.22 1.67 -21.12
C VAL A 559 10.40 0.71 -21.10
N LYS A 560 11.61 1.27 -20.98
CA LYS A 560 12.87 0.54 -20.91
C LYS A 560 13.61 0.96 -19.65
N VAL A 561 14.23 0.01 -18.96
CA VAL A 561 15.10 0.28 -17.80
C VAL A 561 16.49 -0.27 -18.08
N ASP A 562 17.50 0.59 -18.10
CA ASP A 562 18.91 0.24 -18.29
C ASP A 562 19.72 0.54 -17.02
N PHE A 563 20.53 -0.43 -16.61
CA PHE A 563 21.59 -0.26 -15.62
C PHE A 563 22.92 -0.09 -16.36
N VAL A 564 23.45 1.14 -16.37
CA VAL A 564 24.63 1.52 -17.14
C VAL A 564 25.89 1.29 -16.32
N ASN A 565 26.85 0.55 -16.89
CA ASN A 565 28.12 0.16 -16.27
C ASN A 565 27.95 -0.51 -14.88
N PRO A 566 27.06 -1.51 -14.74
CA PRO A 566 26.76 -2.09 -13.45
C PRO A 566 28.01 -2.80 -12.89
N SER A 567 28.20 -2.78 -11.57
CA SER A 567 29.33 -3.45 -10.93
C SER A 567 28.92 -4.15 -9.65
N THR A 568 29.78 -5.05 -9.17
CA THR A 568 29.54 -5.78 -7.92
C THR A 568 29.38 -4.83 -6.72
N ASN A 569 30.01 -3.65 -6.75
CA ASN A 569 29.91 -2.71 -5.64
C ASN A 569 28.54 -2.02 -5.54
N SER A 570 27.85 -1.85 -6.68
CA SER A 570 26.54 -1.19 -6.75
C SER A 570 25.41 -2.19 -6.74
N PHE A 571 25.49 -3.24 -7.56
CA PHE A 571 24.38 -4.16 -7.79
C PHE A 571 24.72 -5.60 -7.38
N GLY A 572 25.87 -5.84 -6.74
CA GLY A 572 26.34 -7.19 -6.39
C GLY A 572 25.42 -7.99 -5.46
N ASN A 573 24.62 -7.31 -4.65
CA ASN A 573 23.66 -7.92 -3.72
C ASN A 573 22.22 -7.88 -4.24
N THR A 574 22.01 -7.43 -5.49
CA THR A 574 20.66 -7.35 -6.04
C THR A 574 20.06 -8.72 -6.25
N VAL A 575 18.75 -8.77 -6.02
CA VAL A 575 17.90 -9.92 -6.30
C VAL A 575 16.74 -9.45 -7.19
N GLY A 576 16.23 -10.30 -8.07
CA GLY A 576 15.18 -9.91 -9.01
C GLY A 576 15.27 -10.66 -10.33
N MET A 577 14.48 -10.21 -11.31
CA MET A 577 14.47 -10.71 -12.69
C MET A 577 15.84 -10.64 -13.39
N LEU A 578 16.75 -9.78 -12.96
CA LEU A 578 18.09 -9.68 -13.56
C LEU A 578 19.07 -10.76 -13.04
N GLY A 579 18.61 -11.66 -12.18
CA GLY A 579 19.38 -12.78 -11.66
C GLY A 579 20.39 -12.37 -10.59
N ASN A 580 21.22 -13.31 -10.18
CA ASN A 580 22.30 -13.07 -9.24
C ASN A 580 23.49 -12.41 -9.95
N PHE A 581 23.97 -11.28 -9.42
CA PHE A 581 25.01 -10.50 -10.07
C PHE A 581 26.32 -11.27 -10.32
N GLN A 582 26.74 -12.10 -9.37
CA GLN A 582 28.05 -12.75 -9.43
C GLN A 582 28.04 -14.03 -10.28
N SER A 583 27.00 -14.83 -10.12
CA SER A 583 26.89 -16.13 -10.78
C SER A 583 26.14 -16.08 -12.12
N GLY A 584 25.37 -15.02 -12.36
CA GLY A 584 24.46 -14.91 -13.50
C GLY A 584 23.20 -15.78 -13.36
N GLN A 585 23.10 -16.61 -12.32
CA GLN A 585 22.00 -17.56 -12.18
C GLN A 585 20.68 -16.85 -11.91
N THR A 586 19.62 -17.30 -12.57
CA THR A 586 18.22 -16.97 -12.30
C THR A 586 17.76 -17.72 -11.04
N LEU A 587 17.90 -17.06 -9.89
CA LEU A 587 17.53 -17.62 -8.59
C LEU A 587 16.10 -17.24 -8.20
N SER A 588 15.40 -18.17 -7.54
CA SER A 588 14.14 -17.87 -6.87
C SER A 588 14.34 -16.92 -5.69
N ARG A 589 13.25 -16.43 -5.08
CA ARG A 589 13.31 -15.50 -3.95
C ARG A 589 14.06 -16.06 -2.75
N ASP A 590 14.13 -17.39 -2.60
CA ASP A 590 14.91 -18.07 -1.57
C ASP A 590 16.44 -17.91 -1.71
N GLN A 591 16.92 -17.32 -2.82
CA GLN A 591 18.33 -17.13 -3.16
C GLN A 591 19.15 -18.43 -3.24
N ALA A 592 18.49 -19.58 -3.40
CA ALA A 592 19.12 -20.90 -3.40
C ALA A 592 18.66 -21.77 -4.57
N THR A 593 17.37 -21.70 -4.92
CA THR A 593 16.78 -22.50 -6.00
C THR A 593 17.04 -21.84 -7.35
N VAL A 594 17.79 -22.51 -8.21
CA VAL A 594 18.01 -22.08 -9.60
C VAL A 594 16.78 -22.44 -10.45
N MET A 595 16.25 -21.49 -11.20
CA MET A 595 15.06 -21.64 -12.03
C MET A 595 15.45 -21.60 -13.51
N HIS A 596 15.13 -22.66 -14.24
CA HIS A 596 15.48 -22.80 -15.67
C HIS A 596 14.31 -22.50 -16.62
N ASP A 597 13.08 -22.47 -16.13
CA ASP A 597 11.91 -22.08 -16.92
C ASP A 597 11.64 -20.59 -16.70
N PHE A 598 11.75 -19.79 -17.76
CA PHE A 598 11.59 -18.34 -17.67
C PHE A 598 10.13 -17.89 -17.43
N SER A 599 9.15 -18.75 -17.72
CA SER A 599 7.74 -18.47 -17.39
C SER A 599 7.50 -18.63 -15.89
N ASP A 600 8.03 -19.70 -15.30
CA ASP A 600 8.00 -19.91 -13.86
C ASP A 600 8.84 -18.86 -13.14
N TYR A 601 10.03 -18.52 -13.67
CA TYR A 601 10.92 -17.50 -13.12
C TYR A 601 10.31 -16.10 -13.12
N GLY A 602 9.65 -15.70 -14.22
CA GLY A 602 8.93 -14.43 -14.26
C GLY A 602 7.78 -14.37 -13.26
N THR A 603 7.08 -15.50 -13.06
CA THR A 603 6.01 -15.59 -12.07
C THR A 603 6.55 -15.55 -10.64
N GLU A 604 7.71 -16.17 -10.38
CA GLU A 604 8.40 -16.12 -9.08
C GLU A 604 8.73 -14.68 -8.66
N TRP A 605 9.12 -13.83 -9.61
CA TRP A 605 9.46 -12.43 -9.37
C TRP A 605 8.30 -11.46 -9.55
N GLN A 606 7.05 -11.95 -9.58
CA GLN A 606 5.87 -11.10 -9.41
C GLN A 606 5.97 -10.31 -8.11
N VAL A 607 5.72 -9.00 -8.16
CA VAL A 607 5.74 -8.12 -6.98
C VAL A 607 4.81 -8.68 -5.92
N LEU A 608 5.38 -8.95 -4.74
CA LEU A 608 4.64 -9.41 -3.57
C LEU A 608 4.22 -8.21 -2.72
N PRO A 609 3.21 -8.35 -1.83
CA PRO A 609 2.86 -7.31 -0.87
C PRO A 609 4.05 -6.84 0.00
N ALA A 610 5.02 -7.73 0.25
CA ALA A 610 6.25 -7.44 0.99
C ALA A 610 7.34 -6.73 0.16
N ASP A 611 7.12 -6.51 -1.15
CA ASP A 611 8.05 -5.83 -2.03
C ASP A 611 7.79 -4.33 -2.18
N ASP A 612 6.85 -3.77 -1.41
CA ASP A 612 6.34 -2.40 -1.50
C ASP A 612 5.72 -2.09 -2.87
N MET A 613 4.49 -1.55 -2.93
CA MET A 613 3.90 -1.14 -4.22
C MET A 613 4.47 0.22 -4.63
N LEU A 614 5.29 0.25 -5.69
CA LEU A 614 5.95 1.49 -6.11
C LEU A 614 5.14 2.33 -7.12
N PHE A 615 4.08 1.76 -7.69
CA PHE A 615 3.24 2.43 -8.69
C PHE A 615 2.14 3.26 -8.00
N HIS A 616 1.88 4.47 -8.51
CA HIS A 616 0.84 5.38 -8.04
C HIS A 616 -0.58 4.80 -8.18
N ASP A 617 -0.78 3.93 -9.18
CA ASP A 617 -2.01 3.18 -9.41
C ASP A 617 -1.76 1.67 -9.33
N GLN A 618 -2.80 0.90 -8.99
CA GLN A 618 -2.74 -0.56 -9.07
C GLN A 618 -3.26 -1.03 -10.44
N SER A 619 -2.63 -2.06 -11.00
CA SER A 619 -3.07 -2.68 -12.25
C SER A 619 -3.22 -4.19 -12.10
N HIS A 620 -4.33 -4.76 -12.57
CA HIS A 620 -4.52 -6.21 -12.56
C HIS A 620 -3.46 -6.90 -13.46
N PRO A 621 -2.90 -8.06 -13.03
CA PRO A 621 -3.11 -8.76 -11.76
C PRO A 621 -2.09 -8.33 -10.71
N GLN A 622 -2.46 -8.49 -9.44
CA GLN A 622 -1.58 -8.30 -8.29
C GLN A 622 -1.54 -9.59 -7.49
N PHE A 623 -0.41 -9.91 -6.85
CA PHE A 623 -0.33 -11.07 -5.98
C PHE A 623 -1.48 -11.02 -4.93
N PRO A 624 -2.21 -12.12 -4.66
CA PRO A 624 -1.91 -13.51 -5.03
C PRO A 624 -2.45 -13.97 -6.40
N GLU A 625 -3.08 -13.10 -7.19
CA GLU A 625 -3.45 -13.45 -8.55
C GLU A 625 -2.17 -13.58 -9.40
N PRO A 626 -1.92 -14.75 -10.01
CA PRO A 626 -0.70 -14.97 -10.77
C PRO A 626 -0.67 -14.06 -12.00
N CYS A 627 0.55 -13.79 -12.49
CA CYS A 627 0.74 -13.12 -13.78
C CYS A 627 -0.14 -13.75 -14.87
N VAL A 628 -0.85 -12.91 -15.63
CA VAL A 628 -1.64 -13.39 -16.77
C VAL A 628 -0.67 -13.74 -17.88
N LEU A 629 -0.62 -15.03 -18.24
CA LEU A 629 0.21 -15.53 -19.34
C LEU A 629 -0.59 -15.63 -20.64
N PRO A 630 0.04 -15.50 -21.82
CA PRO A 630 -0.61 -15.63 -23.12
C PRO A 630 -1.17 -17.05 -23.32
N GLU A 631 -2.43 -17.15 -23.76
CA GLU A 631 -3.06 -18.44 -24.10
C GLU A 631 -2.35 -19.16 -25.26
N ASP A 632 -1.67 -18.41 -26.12
CA ASP A 632 -0.88 -18.91 -27.23
C ASP A 632 0.49 -18.21 -27.28
N PRO A 633 1.46 -18.68 -26.47
CA PRO A 633 2.78 -18.03 -26.34
C PRO A 633 3.58 -17.98 -27.64
N ARG A 634 3.21 -18.79 -28.64
CA ARG A 634 3.89 -18.86 -29.94
C ARG A 634 3.15 -18.09 -31.04
N GLY A 635 2.00 -17.50 -30.72
CA GLY A 635 1.14 -16.78 -31.67
C GLY A 635 0.82 -17.62 -32.92
N GLN A 636 0.60 -18.93 -32.77
CA GLN A 636 0.35 -19.88 -33.85
C GLN A 636 -1.12 -19.92 -34.32
N ARG A 637 -2.07 -19.53 -33.47
CA ARG A 637 -3.51 -19.38 -33.77
C ARG A 637 -3.82 -18.08 -34.51
N ARG A 638 -2.92 -17.61 -35.37
CA ARG A 638 -3.20 -16.47 -36.26
C ARG A 638 -4.32 -16.85 -37.22
N ARG A 639 -5.41 -16.06 -37.26
CA ARG A 639 -6.24 -15.97 -38.46
C ARG A 639 -5.35 -15.37 -39.56
N LEU A 640 -5.29 -16.04 -40.70
CA LEU A 640 -4.42 -15.68 -41.85
C LEU A 640 -4.70 -14.27 -42.44
N ASP A 641 -5.70 -13.55 -41.93
CA ASP A 641 -6.24 -12.33 -42.53
C ASP A 641 -5.72 -11.01 -41.89
N GLU A 642 -4.82 -11.03 -40.90
CA GLU A 642 -4.36 -9.83 -40.15
C GLU A 642 -2.86 -9.45 -40.29
N LYS A 643 -2.08 -10.04 -41.21
CA LYS A 643 -0.67 -9.61 -41.41
C LYS A 643 -0.55 -8.57 -42.53
N SER A 644 -0.24 -7.32 -42.18
CA SER A 644 0.11 -6.28 -43.15
C SER A 644 1.63 -6.16 -43.36
N LEU A 645 2.43 -6.46 -42.34
CA LEU A 645 3.89 -6.42 -42.40
C LEU A 645 4.53 -7.82 -42.58
N THR A 646 5.54 -7.86 -43.43
CA THR A 646 6.35 -9.07 -43.74
C THR A 646 7.63 -9.13 -42.90
N VAL A 647 8.21 -10.32 -42.76
CA VAL A 647 9.47 -10.52 -42.03
C VAL A 647 10.60 -9.72 -42.69
N GLU A 648 10.63 -9.69 -44.02
CA GLU A 648 11.64 -8.96 -44.80
C GLU A 648 11.56 -7.44 -44.56
N GLN A 649 10.35 -6.90 -44.37
CA GLN A 649 10.18 -5.48 -44.01
C GLN A 649 10.67 -5.18 -42.60
N ALA A 650 10.43 -6.08 -41.63
CA ALA A 650 10.90 -5.93 -40.26
C ALA A 650 12.43 -6.04 -40.18
N GLU A 651 13.03 -7.05 -40.83
CA GLU A 651 14.48 -7.20 -40.92
C GLU A 651 15.15 -5.98 -41.58
N ALA A 652 14.55 -5.45 -42.64
CA ALA A 652 15.05 -4.24 -43.28
C ALA A 652 15.01 -3.02 -42.34
N ALA A 653 13.93 -2.84 -41.58
CA ALA A 653 13.80 -1.74 -40.62
C ALA A 653 14.85 -1.85 -39.49
N CYS A 654 15.10 -3.04 -38.97
CA CYS A 654 16.01 -3.29 -37.86
C CYS A 654 17.50 -3.41 -38.27
N SER A 655 17.80 -3.37 -39.57
CA SER A 655 19.15 -3.61 -40.11
C SER A 655 20.23 -2.61 -39.69
N SER A 656 19.84 -1.45 -39.14
CA SER A 656 20.78 -0.45 -38.63
C SER A 656 21.34 -0.77 -37.23
N LEU A 657 20.75 -1.72 -36.51
CA LEU A 657 21.20 -2.11 -35.17
C LEU A 657 22.46 -2.98 -35.28
N SER A 658 23.45 -2.71 -34.42
CA SER A 658 24.76 -3.39 -34.46
C SER A 658 24.81 -4.69 -33.67
N ASN A 659 23.95 -4.83 -32.65
CA ASN A 659 23.91 -6.00 -31.78
C ASN A 659 22.93 -7.05 -32.36
N PRO A 660 23.36 -8.30 -32.61
CA PRO A 660 22.48 -9.36 -33.15
C PRO A 660 21.24 -9.66 -32.28
N LEU A 661 21.34 -9.53 -30.95
CA LEU A 661 20.20 -9.70 -30.05
C LEU A 661 19.22 -8.54 -30.19
N ASP A 662 19.72 -7.30 -30.21
CA ASP A 662 18.86 -6.12 -30.43
C ASP A 662 18.18 -6.17 -31.81
N VAL A 663 18.86 -6.71 -32.84
CA VAL A 663 18.23 -6.96 -34.16
C VAL A 663 17.10 -7.98 -34.04
N LYS A 664 17.32 -9.11 -33.34
CA LYS A 664 16.31 -10.16 -33.15
C LYS A 664 15.08 -9.59 -32.43
N ASP A 665 15.29 -8.88 -31.33
CA ASP A 665 14.24 -8.29 -30.51
C ASP A 665 13.47 -7.23 -31.31
N CYS A 666 14.17 -6.33 -32.00
CA CYS A 666 13.54 -5.34 -32.88
C CYS A 666 12.64 -5.97 -33.95
N VAL A 667 13.12 -7.03 -34.63
CA VAL A 667 12.34 -7.71 -35.68
C VAL A 667 11.09 -8.34 -35.07
N TYR A 668 11.21 -8.92 -33.87
CA TYR A 668 10.06 -9.47 -33.15
C TYR A 668 9.04 -8.38 -32.80
N ASP A 669 9.45 -7.28 -32.19
CA ASP A 669 8.58 -6.18 -31.76
C ASP A 669 7.83 -5.56 -32.95
N VAL A 670 8.53 -5.31 -34.06
CA VAL A 670 7.92 -4.80 -35.30
C VAL A 670 6.84 -5.75 -35.82
N LEU A 671 7.09 -7.06 -35.78
CA LEU A 671 6.11 -8.07 -36.21
C LEU A 671 4.98 -8.29 -35.21
N ALA A 672 5.24 -8.13 -33.91
CA ALA A 672 4.27 -8.29 -32.84
C ALA A 672 3.28 -7.13 -32.82
N THR A 673 3.78 -5.91 -32.96
CA THR A 673 3.03 -4.65 -32.97
C THR A 673 2.43 -4.31 -34.34
N GLN A 674 2.98 -4.88 -35.42
CA GLN A 674 2.71 -4.48 -36.80
C GLN A 674 3.06 -3.01 -37.08
N ASP A 675 4.16 -2.52 -36.49
CA ASP A 675 4.59 -1.12 -36.54
C ASP A 675 6.10 -1.01 -36.80
N LEU A 676 6.49 -0.47 -37.97
CA LEU A 676 7.91 -0.33 -38.37
C LEU A 676 8.67 0.68 -37.52
N ASP A 677 7.99 1.64 -36.89
CA ASP A 677 8.64 2.67 -36.08
C ASP A 677 9.19 2.10 -34.76
N MET A 678 8.80 0.88 -34.39
CA MET A 678 9.28 0.21 -33.17
C MET A 678 10.79 0.01 -33.13
N VAL A 679 11.47 0.15 -34.27
CA VAL A 679 12.94 0.26 -34.31
C VAL A 679 13.49 1.36 -33.37
N GLY A 680 12.73 2.43 -33.11
CA GLY A 680 13.15 3.53 -32.21
C GLY A 680 13.18 3.17 -30.71
N ALA A 681 12.62 2.02 -30.34
CA ALA A 681 12.69 1.49 -28.96
C ALA A 681 14.07 0.89 -28.63
N PHE A 682 14.86 0.55 -29.65
CA PHE A 682 16.20 -0.06 -29.57
C PHE A 682 17.28 0.99 -29.85
#